data_AF-A0A7K3RIB9-F1
#
_entry.id   AF-A0A7K3RIB9-F1
#
_cell.length_a   1.000
_cell.length_b   1.000
_cell.length_c   1.000
_cell.angle_alpha   90.00
_cell.angle_beta   90.00
_cell.angle_gamma   90.00
#
_symmetry.space_group_name_H-M   'P 1'
#
loop_
_entity.id
_entity.type
_entity.pdbx_description
1 polymer ?
#
loop_
_entity_poly.entity_id
_entity_poly.type
_entity_poly.pdbx_seq_one_letter_code
_entity_poly.pdbx_strand_id
1 'polypeptide(L)'
;MTTGVDSERPGAGASGGSGAFRGGARVPREDSDACGDFGAREDVEGVGDFEVFRDDWGIPHLRAADALALARAQGHVTALDRAWQLETERHRLLGTSASVLGAEAVDWDRFVRRARLADTARRCFDRLAPETAAWVGAYVDGVNDGLAEGASRAPEFAAVDGAPGRWEPWTPLGVWLSTHILFAGFPTKLWREEVAHRLGEDRMTLFATDGPGTAGSNGWLLSGERTASGAPLLAGDPHRFIEAPGVYQQIRLACPAYDVVGLAVPGVPGIAHFGHSGGVAWAITNAMADYQDLYREQLRRTPDGGVEALGPDGWYRAHAHTETIEVAGADPETVEVIETDRGPVIIGGPDADASAEGPRAISLRHPPRVTGELGFDALPALLRARTVDDLDTALDRWVEPVNVVLAADTAGGTLHRVAGHVPVRPYANRLRVVPAEDPAYAWREGEAAPQPRTGTVGPGGIAVMANERGLAAPLGVEFAPPHRARRIRELLGGRTDWSPAAMSAVHTDTLLASSRPLLSLLAWAPGLGPAAERLRDRLLRWDRHMDADSTDATLYSRLRTDVVHRLAGHPALKGVTGADDPWRSAAHPALFRPWLAAVPRIGYALESLLTVGLLPYEDRLAVVAASAEAVAAAAEETPPGPWGELHRLSPWQALPDLVPDGSDAEAIRPGLAGDHDCVLSTSGVPGVTDLFARGPAARYVWDLARREDSRWVVPFGASGVPGSAHHRDQTPLWVRGELAQVVTDWNLLHRTPHHRTKPHRTSPHRTSHHPEETPAMTAAPEPVAPALRPAVHEQKIEGFGTVRLVPVDPAADAGLLHGWVTEERARFWGMADHTREQVREIYEFVDSLPTHHAYLALRDGVPAALFQTYEPDADPVGACYDVQPGDFGVHLLIAPAEGEGAVKGYTDALLSAFIAHVFSDPAHLRVVVEPDARNEKAIARMVRIGFEVGPEIRKPEKTARLAFLTRAALGLA
;
A
#
# COMPACT_ATOMS: atom_id res chain seq x y z
N MET A 1 58.91 -22.26 -14.44
CA MET A 1 59.90 -21.49 -13.67
C MET A 1 59.28 -21.30 -12.28
N THR A 2 59.61 -22.13 -11.28
CA THR A 2 60.74 -21.98 -10.32
C THR A 2 60.64 -20.67 -9.51
N THR A 3 60.63 -20.58 -8.17
CA THR A 3 60.61 -21.50 -6.99
C THR A 3 60.31 -20.63 -5.73
N GLY A 4 59.85 -21.08 -4.56
CA GLY A 4 59.51 -22.42 -4.02
C GLY A 4 59.97 -22.59 -2.55
N VAL A 5 59.43 -23.61 -1.82
CA VAL A 5 60.00 -24.25 -0.59
C VAL A 5 59.89 -23.43 0.71
N ASP A 6 58.98 -23.71 1.67
CA ASP A 6 58.81 -24.83 2.65
C ASP A 6 59.38 -24.53 4.06
N SER A 7 58.63 -24.90 5.11
CA SER A 7 59.14 -25.68 6.25
C SER A 7 58.01 -26.09 7.22
N GLU A 8 58.23 -27.20 7.94
CA GLU A 8 57.18 -28.00 8.59
C GLU A 8 57.03 -27.79 10.12
N ARG A 9 55.86 -28.21 10.60
CA ARG A 9 55.49 -28.95 11.86
C ARG A 9 56.62 -29.64 12.68
N PRO A 10 56.34 -30.33 13.83
CA PRO A 10 55.11 -30.45 14.65
C PRO A 10 55.34 -30.28 16.18
N GLY A 11 54.28 -30.47 17.00
CA GLY A 11 54.41 -30.83 18.43
C GLY A 11 53.09 -31.26 19.06
N ALA A 12 52.98 -32.50 19.53
CA ALA A 12 51.76 -33.07 20.15
C ALA A 12 51.95 -33.32 21.65
N GLY A 13 50.86 -33.34 22.41
CA GLY A 13 50.84 -33.73 23.84
C GLY A 13 49.41 -33.89 24.34
N ALA A 14 49.09 -35.04 24.94
CA ALA A 14 47.72 -35.47 25.25
C ALA A 14 47.50 -35.82 26.73
N SER A 15 46.24 -36.13 27.07
CA SER A 15 45.74 -36.61 28.38
C SER A 15 45.75 -35.58 29.53
N GLY A 16 44.84 -35.62 30.51
CA GLY A 16 43.69 -36.50 30.73
C GLY A 16 43.33 -36.53 32.22
N GLY A 17 42.05 -36.52 32.60
CA GLY A 17 41.67 -36.47 34.01
C GLY A 17 40.17 -36.46 34.26
N SER A 18 39.60 -37.64 34.51
CA SER A 18 38.20 -37.82 34.94
C SER A 18 38.05 -37.61 36.45
N GLY A 19 36.87 -37.17 36.91
CA GLY A 19 36.57 -37.07 38.33
C GLY A 19 35.12 -36.68 38.62
N ALA A 20 34.25 -37.66 38.79
CA ALA A 20 32.86 -37.46 39.24
C ALA A 20 32.63 -38.15 40.60
N PHE A 21 31.94 -37.46 41.54
CA PHE A 21 30.71 -37.91 42.23
C PHE A 21 30.44 -37.23 43.58
N ARG A 22 29.13 -37.08 43.87
CA ARG A 22 28.45 -37.04 45.20
C ARG A 22 28.88 -35.93 46.18
N GLY A 23 28.01 -35.08 46.72
CA GLY A 23 26.56 -35.18 46.90
C GLY A 23 26.16 -34.51 48.23
N GLY A 24 24.97 -33.93 48.29
CA GLY A 24 24.46 -33.28 49.50
C GLY A 24 23.17 -32.51 49.18
N ALA A 25 22.07 -32.85 49.86
CA ALA A 25 20.75 -32.32 49.56
C ALA A 25 20.12 -31.66 50.79
N ARG A 26 19.55 -30.46 50.64
CA ARG A 26 18.18 -30.06 51.06
C ARG A 26 17.91 -28.56 50.86
N VAL A 27 16.64 -28.29 50.57
CA VAL A 27 15.89 -27.02 50.41
C VAL A 27 14.94 -26.91 51.64
N PRO A 28 14.26 -25.80 52.04
CA PRO A 28 14.15 -24.40 51.50
C PRO A 28 14.34 -23.25 52.54
N ARG A 29 14.45 -21.98 52.09
CA ARG A 29 13.41 -20.92 52.21
C ARG A 29 13.93 -19.49 51.95
N GLU A 30 13.05 -18.73 51.27
CA GLU A 30 12.74 -17.30 51.40
C GLU A 30 13.64 -16.43 52.32
N ASP A 31 14.27 -15.37 51.78
CA ASP A 31 13.66 -14.03 51.78
C ASP A 31 14.41 -12.97 50.93
N SER A 32 13.76 -11.80 50.81
CA SER A 32 13.97 -10.64 49.94
C SER A 32 15.27 -9.82 50.07
N ASP A 33 15.47 -8.97 49.05
CA ASP A 33 16.21 -7.69 49.02
C ASP A 33 17.73 -7.66 49.24
N ALA A 34 18.44 -7.33 48.15
CA ALA A 34 19.80 -6.79 48.18
C ALA A 34 19.94 -5.63 47.18
N CYS A 35 19.84 -4.40 47.69
CA CYS A 35 20.17 -3.16 46.98
C CYS A 35 21.36 -2.48 47.66
N GLY A 36 22.33 -1.98 46.88
CA GLY A 36 23.54 -1.30 47.36
C GLY A 36 24.64 -2.26 47.84
N ASP A 37 25.91 -2.11 47.47
CA ASP A 37 26.67 -0.87 47.39
C ASP A 37 27.78 -0.97 46.31
N PHE A 38 27.91 0.05 45.46
CA PHE A 38 29.02 0.20 44.51
C PHE A 38 29.82 1.44 44.88
N GLY A 39 31.02 1.23 45.39
CA GLY A 39 31.94 2.29 45.80
C GLY A 39 32.27 3.28 44.68
N ALA A 40 32.48 4.53 45.08
CA ALA A 40 32.68 5.67 44.21
C ALA A 40 33.75 5.47 43.11
N ARG A 41 33.46 5.97 41.90
CA ARG A 41 34.45 6.28 40.88
C ARG A 41 34.67 7.79 40.82
N GLU A 42 35.92 8.16 40.58
CA GLU A 42 36.39 9.55 40.50
C GLU A 42 35.73 10.30 39.34
N ASP A 43 35.50 11.60 39.54
CA ASP A 43 34.91 12.50 38.54
C ASP A 43 35.81 12.63 37.30
N VAL A 44 35.34 12.13 36.16
CA VAL A 44 35.93 12.41 34.84
C VAL A 44 35.09 13.48 34.15
N GLU A 45 35.52 14.73 34.24
CA GLU A 45 34.83 15.86 33.62
C GLU A 45 34.79 15.76 32.09
N GLY A 46 33.57 15.62 31.55
CA GLY A 46 33.24 16.09 30.19
C GLY A 46 33.32 15.09 29.05
N VAL A 47 32.62 13.95 29.19
CA VAL A 47 32.11 13.18 28.03
C VAL A 47 31.12 14.06 27.24
N GLY A 48 31.04 13.91 25.91
CA GLY A 48 30.02 14.59 25.12
C GLY A 48 28.61 14.07 25.40
N ASP A 49 27.58 14.82 25.00
CA ASP A 49 26.17 14.52 25.30
C ASP A 49 25.72 13.14 24.77
N PHE A 50 26.44 12.57 23.81
CA PHE A 50 26.22 11.24 23.23
C PHE A 50 27.53 10.60 22.73
N GLU A 51 27.44 9.31 22.39
CA GLU A 51 28.52 8.51 21.82
C GLU A 51 28.08 7.87 20.49
N VAL A 52 29.00 7.86 19.52
CA VAL A 52 28.80 7.28 18.19
C VAL A 52 29.73 6.08 18.02
N PHE A 53 29.16 4.95 17.63
CA PHE A 53 29.88 3.75 17.22
C PHE A 53 29.45 3.35 15.81
N ARG A 54 30.27 2.59 15.08
CA ARG A 54 29.92 2.01 13.78
C ARG A 54 30.32 0.54 13.71
N ASP A 55 29.56 -0.26 12.98
CA ASP A 55 29.96 -1.63 12.63
C ASP A 55 30.89 -1.65 11.40
N ASP A 56 31.26 -2.85 10.95
CA ASP A 56 32.12 -3.06 9.77
C ASP A 56 31.48 -2.61 8.43
N TRP A 57 30.17 -2.33 8.41
CA TRP A 57 29.42 -1.76 7.28
C TRP A 57 29.22 -0.24 7.41
N GLY A 58 29.87 0.38 8.40
CA GLY A 58 29.75 1.81 8.69
C GLY A 58 28.40 2.22 9.27
N ILE A 59 27.54 1.26 9.66
CA ILE A 59 26.19 1.53 10.17
C ILE A 59 26.30 2.19 11.55
N PRO A 60 25.64 3.34 11.78
CA PRO A 60 25.74 4.03 13.07
C PRO A 60 24.94 3.36 14.18
N HIS A 61 25.60 3.18 15.33
CA HIS A 61 25.01 2.78 16.60
C HIS A 61 25.23 3.89 17.63
N LEU A 62 24.14 4.52 18.06
CA LEU A 62 24.16 5.73 18.87
C LEU A 62 23.78 5.42 20.31
N ARG A 63 24.52 5.99 21.27
CA ARG A 63 24.22 5.87 22.69
C ARG A 63 24.19 7.24 23.37
N ALA A 64 23.16 7.53 24.16
CA ALA A 64 23.09 8.76 24.95
C ALA A 64 22.44 8.54 26.32
N ALA A 65 22.57 9.52 27.21
CA ALA A 65 21.99 9.48 28.56
C ALA A 65 20.46 9.57 28.58
N ASP A 66 19.86 10.23 27.58
CA ASP A 66 18.41 10.42 27.46
C ASP A 66 17.94 10.47 25.99
N ALA A 67 16.63 10.58 25.78
CA ALA A 67 16.01 10.55 24.46
C ALA A 67 16.23 11.83 23.62
N LEU A 68 16.46 13.00 24.25
CA LEU A 68 16.72 14.26 23.53
C LEU A 68 18.17 14.29 23.04
N ALA A 69 19.12 13.93 23.90
CA ALA A 69 20.52 13.78 23.51
C ALA A 69 20.68 12.71 22.40
N LEU A 70 19.91 11.62 22.46
CA LEU A 70 19.90 10.60 21.41
C LEU A 70 19.26 11.08 20.09
N ALA A 71 18.22 11.90 20.14
CA ALA A 71 17.64 12.50 18.95
C ALA A 71 18.63 13.46 18.27
N ARG A 72 19.34 14.27 19.06
CA ARG A 72 20.44 15.12 18.58
C ARG A 72 21.58 14.30 17.96
N ALA A 73 21.96 13.20 18.60
CA ALA A 73 22.94 12.26 18.06
C ALA A 73 22.53 11.74 16.68
N GLN A 74 21.26 11.35 16.53
CA GLN A 74 20.71 10.87 15.27
C GLN A 74 20.80 11.93 14.19
N GLY A 75 20.27 13.14 14.43
CA GLY A 75 20.31 14.24 13.46
C GLY A 75 21.74 14.59 13.04
N HIS A 76 22.67 14.63 13.99
CA HIS A 76 24.07 14.92 13.73
C HIS A 76 24.73 13.86 12.83
N VAL A 77 24.56 12.58 13.15
CA VAL A 77 25.16 11.50 12.35
C VAL A 77 24.48 11.35 10.99
N THR A 78 23.17 11.55 10.89
CA THR A 78 22.48 11.63 9.59
C THR A 78 23.02 12.80 8.76
N ALA A 79 23.29 13.97 9.34
CA ALA A 79 23.92 15.08 8.61
C ALA A 79 25.35 14.77 8.15
N LEU A 80 26.16 14.08 8.97
CA LEU A 80 27.51 13.65 8.58
C LEU A 80 27.51 12.59 7.47
N ASP A 81 26.50 11.72 7.41
CA ASP A 81 26.43 10.63 6.44
C ASP A 81 25.68 11.01 5.16
N ARG A 82 24.72 11.94 5.24
CA ARG A 82 23.68 12.19 4.22
C ARG A 82 23.44 13.69 3.93
N ALA A 83 24.42 14.58 4.19
CA ALA A 83 24.28 16.04 4.04
C ALA A 83 23.57 16.50 2.75
N TRP A 84 23.98 15.99 1.59
CA TRP A 84 23.38 16.36 0.30
C TRP A 84 21.94 15.86 0.14
N GLN A 85 21.62 14.67 0.65
CA GLN A 85 20.25 14.13 0.66
C GLN A 85 19.35 14.97 1.57
N LEU A 86 19.84 15.38 2.75
CA LEU A 86 19.12 16.30 3.64
C LEU A 86 18.86 17.66 2.97
N GLU A 87 19.85 18.21 2.28
CA GLU A 87 19.69 19.50 1.60
C GLU A 87 18.73 19.40 0.40
N THR A 88 18.80 18.30 -0.36
CA THR A 88 17.84 17.99 -1.43
C THR A 88 16.42 17.95 -0.88
N GLU A 89 16.16 17.23 0.21
CA GLU A 89 14.83 17.18 0.82
C GLU A 89 14.39 18.55 1.39
N ARG A 90 15.32 19.35 1.93
CA ARG A 90 15.04 20.72 2.36
C ARG A 90 14.58 21.60 1.19
N HIS A 91 15.22 21.50 0.03
CA HIS A 91 14.79 22.22 -1.17
C HIS A 91 13.44 21.69 -1.70
N ARG A 92 13.24 20.37 -1.72
CA ARG A 92 12.00 19.73 -2.17
C ARG A 92 10.79 20.11 -1.34
N LEU A 93 10.88 20.18 0.00
CA LEU A 93 9.73 20.54 0.85
C LEU A 93 9.41 22.05 0.84
N LEU A 94 10.42 22.90 0.58
CA LEU A 94 10.26 24.36 0.53
C LEU A 94 9.80 24.87 -0.85
N GLY A 95 9.90 24.04 -1.89
CA GLY A 95 9.69 24.48 -3.26
C GLY A 95 10.78 25.45 -3.72
N THR A 96 12.04 25.08 -3.47
CA THR A 96 13.23 25.85 -3.91
C THR A 96 14.24 24.97 -4.65
N SER A 97 13.85 23.78 -5.11
CA SER A 97 14.70 22.85 -5.87
C SER A 97 15.20 23.46 -7.18
N ALA A 98 14.37 24.24 -7.86
CA ALA A 98 14.70 24.90 -9.12
C ALA A 98 15.83 25.92 -8.99
N SER A 99 16.03 26.52 -7.81
CA SER A 99 17.11 27.48 -7.56
C SER A 99 18.50 26.82 -7.50
N VAL A 100 18.56 25.48 -7.51
CA VAL A 100 19.79 24.67 -7.43
C VAL A 100 19.89 23.68 -8.60
N LEU A 101 18.78 23.03 -8.95
CA LEU A 101 18.69 21.99 -9.98
C LEU A 101 18.18 22.52 -11.34
N GLY A 102 17.80 23.80 -11.42
CA GLY A 102 17.34 24.44 -12.65
C GLY A 102 15.90 24.10 -13.07
N ALA A 103 15.59 24.35 -14.34
CA ALA A 103 14.23 24.39 -14.87
C ALA A 103 13.42 23.09 -14.69
N GLU A 104 14.07 21.91 -14.71
CA GLU A 104 13.37 20.62 -14.57
C GLU A 104 12.67 20.43 -13.22
N ALA A 105 13.11 21.15 -12.18
CA ALA A 105 12.54 21.04 -10.84
C ALA A 105 11.41 22.06 -10.56
N VAL A 106 11.13 22.98 -11.49
CA VAL A 106 10.11 24.05 -11.32
C VAL A 106 8.71 23.48 -11.12
N ASP A 107 8.34 22.42 -11.84
CA ASP A 107 7.00 21.82 -11.70
C ASP A 107 6.75 21.22 -10.31
N TRP A 108 7.78 20.66 -9.68
CA TRP A 108 7.72 20.19 -8.29
C TRP A 108 7.60 21.38 -7.32
N ASP A 109 8.45 22.39 -7.48
CA ASP A 109 8.44 23.58 -6.62
C ASP A 109 7.11 24.33 -6.66
N ARG A 110 6.53 24.46 -7.87
CA ARG A 110 5.21 25.05 -8.08
C ARG A 110 4.11 24.24 -7.39
N PHE A 111 4.19 22.91 -7.45
CA PHE A 111 3.24 22.02 -6.79
C PHE A 111 3.32 22.11 -5.26
N VAL A 112 4.49 21.99 -4.64
CA VAL A 112 4.60 21.95 -3.16
C VAL A 112 4.23 23.28 -2.50
N ARG A 113 4.49 24.40 -3.18
CA ARG A 113 4.03 25.74 -2.75
C ARG A 113 2.51 25.87 -2.87
N ARG A 114 1.94 25.47 -4.02
CA ARG A 114 0.48 25.44 -4.21
C ARG A 114 -0.22 24.53 -3.19
N ALA A 115 0.30 23.34 -2.96
CA ALA A 115 -0.16 22.38 -1.94
C ALA A 115 0.14 22.83 -0.49
N ARG A 116 0.82 23.97 -0.29
CA ARG A 116 1.18 24.57 1.00
C ARG A 116 1.89 23.61 1.96
N LEU A 117 2.77 22.73 1.46
CA LEU A 117 3.36 21.66 2.29
C LEU A 117 4.18 22.19 3.49
N ALA A 118 5.00 23.21 3.29
CA ALA A 118 5.79 23.83 4.37
C ALA A 118 4.90 24.51 5.45
N ASP A 119 3.77 25.08 5.05
CA ASP A 119 2.78 25.68 5.95
C ASP A 119 1.99 24.59 6.71
N THR A 120 1.62 23.48 6.04
CA THR A 120 1.04 22.30 6.68
C THR A 120 2.00 21.71 7.71
N ALA A 121 3.28 21.54 7.37
CA ALA A 121 4.31 21.02 8.27
C ALA A 121 4.46 21.88 9.54
N ARG A 122 4.46 23.21 9.41
CA ARG A 122 4.47 24.15 10.54
C ARG A 122 3.22 24.01 11.41
N ARG A 123 2.03 24.02 10.80
CA ARG A 123 0.74 23.82 11.50
C ARG A 123 0.65 22.48 12.23
N CYS A 124 1.33 21.45 11.73
CA CYS A 124 1.44 20.15 12.40
C CYS A 124 2.45 20.19 13.57
N PHE A 125 3.61 20.83 13.39
CA PHE A 125 4.61 20.96 14.44
C PHE A 125 4.08 21.77 15.64
N ASP A 126 3.40 22.89 15.37
CA ASP A 126 2.81 23.78 16.39
C ASP A 126 1.69 23.10 17.21
N ARG A 127 1.19 21.94 16.76
CA ARG A 127 0.16 21.12 17.42
C ARG A 127 0.71 19.88 18.15
N LEU A 128 1.98 19.52 17.97
CA LEU A 128 2.57 18.36 18.64
C LEU A 128 2.50 18.48 20.16
N ALA A 129 2.48 17.33 20.86
CA ALA A 129 2.70 17.34 22.30
C ALA A 129 4.06 18.01 22.61
N PRO A 130 4.18 18.85 23.66
CA PRO A 130 5.41 19.62 23.92
C PRO A 130 6.68 18.76 24.04
N GLU A 131 6.55 17.53 24.55
CA GLU A 131 7.66 16.57 24.64
C GLU A 131 8.09 16.05 23.25
N THR A 132 7.14 15.79 22.36
CA THR A 132 7.40 15.40 20.97
C THR A 132 8.02 16.56 20.19
N ALA A 133 7.50 17.78 20.35
CA ALA A 133 8.06 18.98 19.73
C ALA A 133 9.52 19.22 20.16
N ALA A 134 9.83 19.05 21.45
CA ALA A 134 11.19 19.13 21.96
C ALA A 134 12.11 18.02 21.42
N TRP A 135 11.59 16.79 21.28
CA TRP A 135 12.33 15.65 20.72
C TRP A 135 12.63 15.81 19.22
N VAL A 136 11.66 16.29 18.43
CA VAL A 136 11.87 16.65 17.02
C VAL A 136 12.86 17.83 16.91
N GLY A 137 12.73 18.84 17.76
CA GLY A 137 13.65 19.98 17.84
C GLY A 137 15.10 19.55 18.12
N ALA A 138 15.31 18.63 19.06
CA ALA A 138 16.65 18.11 19.38
C ALA A 138 17.31 17.40 18.18
N TYR A 139 16.54 16.64 17.38
CA TYR A 139 17.03 16.08 16.12
C TYR A 139 17.43 17.18 15.12
N VAL A 140 16.62 18.22 14.98
CA VAL A 140 16.91 19.37 14.09
C VAL A 140 18.16 20.13 14.55
N ASP A 141 18.37 20.32 15.86
CA ASP A 141 19.61 20.88 16.39
C ASP A 141 20.82 20.02 16.00
N GLY A 142 20.70 18.70 16.14
CA GLY A 142 21.73 17.75 15.71
C GLY A 142 22.06 17.85 14.23
N VAL A 143 21.04 17.89 13.36
CA VAL A 143 21.23 18.11 11.91
C VAL A 143 22.01 19.39 11.68
N ASN A 144 21.56 20.51 12.24
CA ASN A 144 22.20 21.81 12.08
C ASN A 144 23.66 21.83 12.57
N ASP A 145 23.97 21.14 13.68
CA ASP A 145 25.34 21.02 14.20
C ASP A 145 26.27 20.27 13.23
N GLY A 146 25.76 19.22 12.56
CA GLY A 146 26.55 18.35 11.68
C GLY A 146 26.61 18.81 10.22
N LEU A 147 25.66 19.64 9.76
CA LEU A 147 25.42 19.86 8.33
C LEU A 147 26.60 20.53 7.61
N ALA A 148 27.31 21.46 8.27
CA ALA A 148 28.50 22.11 7.69
C ALA A 148 29.67 21.14 7.51
N GLU A 149 29.88 20.22 8.46
CA GLU A 149 30.93 19.20 8.35
C GLU A 149 30.57 18.15 7.29
N GLY A 150 29.30 17.72 7.25
CA GLY A 150 28.79 16.83 6.22
C GLY A 150 28.91 17.41 4.81
N ALA A 151 28.49 18.68 4.63
CA ALA A 151 28.58 19.38 3.35
C ALA A 151 30.03 19.56 2.86
N SER A 152 30.99 19.80 3.76
CA SER A 152 32.40 19.92 3.35
C SER A 152 33.02 18.62 2.79
N ARG A 153 32.34 17.49 2.93
CA ARG A 153 32.72 16.18 2.37
C ARG A 153 31.84 15.71 1.21
N ALA A 154 30.81 16.48 0.85
CA ALA A 154 29.86 16.16 -0.22
C ALA A 154 30.16 17.04 -1.46
N PRO A 155 30.76 16.49 -2.54
CA PRO A 155 31.15 17.27 -3.72
C PRO A 155 29.96 17.96 -4.42
N GLU A 156 28.75 17.48 -4.20
CA GLU A 156 27.51 18.02 -4.76
C GLU A 156 27.29 19.49 -4.39
N PHE A 157 27.66 19.92 -3.18
CA PHE A 157 27.59 21.33 -2.77
C PHE A 157 28.52 22.23 -3.61
N ALA A 158 29.73 21.75 -3.90
CA ALA A 158 30.68 22.48 -4.74
C ALA A 158 30.24 22.50 -6.22
N ALA A 159 29.54 21.47 -6.69
CA ALA A 159 29.03 21.40 -8.06
C ALA A 159 27.92 22.44 -8.36
N VAL A 160 27.16 22.85 -7.33
CA VAL A 160 26.05 23.81 -7.45
C VAL A 160 26.37 25.20 -6.85
N ASP A 161 27.63 25.45 -6.47
CA ASP A 161 28.09 26.64 -5.72
C ASP A 161 27.22 26.94 -4.49
N GLY A 162 26.76 25.88 -3.82
CA GLY A 162 25.78 25.92 -2.75
C GLY A 162 26.38 25.74 -1.35
N ALA A 163 25.71 26.31 -0.35
CA ALA A 163 25.99 26.09 1.06
C ALA A 163 24.75 25.49 1.75
N PRO A 164 24.92 24.60 2.74
CA PRO A 164 23.79 23.96 3.43
C PRO A 164 22.92 24.99 4.16
N GLY A 165 21.62 24.96 3.87
CA GLY A 165 20.63 25.81 4.54
C GLY A 165 20.32 25.36 5.96
N ARG A 166 19.95 26.32 6.81
CA ARG A 166 19.47 26.03 8.17
C ARG A 166 18.14 25.27 8.15
N TRP A 167 18.03 24.26 9.00
CA TRP A 167 16.80 23.53 9.27
C TRP A 167 16.00 24.18 10.40
N GLU A 168 14.68 24.25 10.22
CA GLU A 168 13.71 24.73 11.21
C GLU A 168 13.08 23.54 11.97
N PRO A 169 12.53 23.73 13.18
CA PRO A 169 12.00 22.62 13.99
C PRO A 169 10.91 21.77 13.30
N TRP A 170 10.13 22.38 12.40
CA TRP A 170 9.08 21.73 11.62
C TRP A 170 9.59 21.03 10.33
N THR A 171 10.87 21.21 9.96
CA THR A 171 11.45 20.65 8.73
C THR A 171 11.26 19.13 8.60
N PRO A 172 11.44 18.28 9.64
CA PRO A 172 11.19 16.84 9.55
C PRO A 172 9.76 16.45 9.13
N LEU A 173 8.75 17.23 9.54
CA LEU A 173 7.36 17.01 9.12
C LEU A 173 7.15 17.42 7.66
N GLY A 174 7.89 18.44 7.20
CA GLY A 174 7.92 18.86 5.80
C GLY A 174 8.56 17.82 4.88
N VAL A 175 9.67 17.21 5.31
CA VAL A 175 10.29 16.06 4.61
C VAL A 175 9.28 14.93 4.51
N TRP A 176 8.65 14.56 5.63
CA TRP A 176 7.67 13.48 5.66
C TRP A 176 6.48 13.69 4.70
N LEU A 177 5.94 14.92 4.64
CA LEU A 177 4.90 15.30 3.69
C LEU A 177 5.41 15.28 2.24
N SER A 178 6.59 15.85 1.97
CA SER A 178 7.25 15.84 0.65
C SER A 178 7.40 14.41 0.10
N THR A 179 7.87 13.48 0.93
CA THR A 179 8.05 12.08 0.56
C THR A 179 6.74 11.35 0.28
N HIS A 180 5.66 11.65 1.01
CA HIS A 180 4.43 10.83 0.99
C HIS A 180 3.21 11.48 0.30
N ILE A 181 3.24 12.76 -0.06
CA ILE A 181 2.06 13.45 -0.64
C ILE A 181 1.55 12.81 -1.95
N LEU A 182 2.44 12.24 -2.77
CA LEU A 182 2.09 11.51 -3.99
C LEU A 182 1.87 9.99 -3.79
N PHE A 183 2.04 9.46 -2.57
CA PHE A 183 1.85 8.04 -2.28
C PHE A 183 0.36 7.63 -2.17
N ALA A 184 -0.56 8.55 -1.87
CA ALA A 184 -1.98 8.23 -1.66
C ALA A 184 -2.87 8.23 -2.92
N GLY A 185 -2.28 8.14 -4.10
CA GLY A 185 -3.02 7.81 -5.32
C GLY A 185 -3.91 8.90 -5.92
N PHE A 186 -3.99 10.12 -5.34
CA PHE A 186 -4.78 11.22 -5.93
C PHE A 186 -4.50 11.45 -7.43
N PRO A 187 -3.27 11.36 -7.95
CA PRO A 187 -3.02 11.61 -9.38
C PRO A 187 -3.69 10.57 -10.29
N THR A 188 -4.02 9.36 -9.80
CA THR A 188 -4.81 8.40 -10.59
C THR A 188 -6.29 8.78 -10.70
N LYS A 189 -6.84 9.61 -9.80
CA LYS A 189 -8.20 10.18 -9.98
C LYS A 189 -8.28 11.05 -11.23
N LEU A 190 -7.18 11.72 -11.60
CA LEU A 190 -7.07 12.43 -12.88
C LEU A 190 -7.17 11.43 -14.05
N TRP A 191 -6.35 10.37 -14.06
CA TRP A 191 -6.41 9.32 -15.09
C TRP A 191 -7.81 8.71 -15.23
N ARG A 192 -8.48 8.39 -14.13
CA ARG A 192 -9.84 7.83 -14.13
C ARG A 192 -10.88 8.80 -14.71
N GLU A 193 -10.80 10.10 -14.41
CA GLU A 193 -11.62 11.13 -15.06
C GLU A 193 -11.38 11.20 -16.57
N GLU A 194 -10.12 11.16 -17.01
CA GLU A 194 -9.76 11.20 -18.44
C GLU A 194 -10.20 9.94 -19.21
N VAL A 195 -10.19 8.77 -18.56
CA VAL A 195 -10.74 7.51 -19.09
C VAL A 195 -12.27 7.55 -19.16
N ALA A 196 -12.94 8.00 -18.10
CA ALA A 196 -14.40 8.13 -18.07
C ALA A 196 -14.89 9.06 -19.19
N HIS A 197 -14.21 10.21 -19.38
CA HIS A 197 -14.50 11.17 -20.43
C HIS A 197 -14.36 10.56 -21.84
N ARG A 198 -13.21 9.95 -22.15
CA ARG A 198 -12.88 9.57 -23.55
C ARG A 198 -13.20 8.14 -23.95
N LEU A 199 -13.34 7.22 -22.99
CA LEU A 199 -13.68 5.81 -23.26
C LEU A 199 -15.06 5.40 -22.74
N GLY A 200 -15.63 6.13 -21.77
CA GLY A 200 -16.93 5.84 -21.14
C GLY A 200 -16.82 5.60 -19.63
N GLU A 201 -17.86 5.99 -18.89
CA GLU A 201 -17.95 5.83 -17.42
C GLU A 201 -17.83 4.36 -16.99
N ASP A 202 -18.33 3.42 -17.79
CA ASP A 202 -18.22 1.96 -17.61
C ASP A 202 -16.78 1.45 -17.61
N ARG A 203 -15.84 2.22 -18.20
CA ARG A 203 -14.42 1.85 -18.33
C ARG A 203 -13.51 2.54 -17.35
N MET A 204 -14.04 3.41 -16.48
CA MET A 204 -13.26 4.20 -15.51
C MET A 204 -12.30 3.35 -14.66
N THR A 205 -12.69 2.12 -14.31
CA THR A 205 -11.90 1.19 -13.48
C THR A 205 -11.16 0.11 -14.27
N LEU A 206 -11.19 0.14 -15.62
CA LEU A 206 -10.54 -0.85 -16.48
C LEU A 206 -9.01 -0.97 -16.25
N PHE A 207 -8.40 0.10 -15.73
CA PHE A 207 -6.97 0.20 -15.43
C PHE A 207 -6.66 0.20 -13.91
N ALA A 208 -7.60 -0.26 -13.07
CA ALA A 208 -7.55 -0.13 -11.61
C ALA A 208 -6.61 -1.13 -10.91
N THR A 209 -5.31 -1.00 -11.21
CA THR A 209 -4.18 -1.72 -10.58
C THR A 209 -3.13 -0.72 -10.07
N ASP A 210 -2.14 -1.17 -9.31
CA ASP A 210 -1.00 -0.33 -8.95
C ASP A 210 -0.24 0.14 -10.20
N GLY A 211 0.01 1.45 -10.26
CA GLY A 211 0.43 2.14 -11.49
C GLY A 211 1.92 2.48 -11.54
N PRO A 212 2.36 3.23 -12.56
CA PRO A 212 3.76 3.66 -12.71
C PRO A 212 4.27 4.55 -11.56
N GLY A 213 3.36 5.22 -10.83
CA GLY A 213 3.71 6.08 -9.69
C GLY A 213 3.44 5.48 -8.30
N THR A 214 2.85 4.28 -8.20
CA THR A 214 2.51 3.69 -6.89
C THR A 214 3.69 2.91 -6.30
N ALA A 215 3.90 2.97 -4.98
CA ALA A 215 4.95 2.22 -4.31
C ALA A 215 4.42 0.89 -3.76
N GLY A 216 5.01 -0.22 -4.22
CA GLY A 216 4.77 -1.56 -3.67
C GLY A 216 5.61 -1.83 -2.41
N SER A 217 5.45 -2.99 -1.80
CA SER A 217 6.30 -3.57 -0.75
C SER A 217 5.89 -5.03 -0.53
N ASN A 218 6.77 -5.86 0.04
CA ASN A 218 6.33 -7.08 0.73
C ASN A 218 6.62 -7.00 2.24
N GLY A 219 5.82 -7.72 3.03
CA GLY A 219 6.10 -8.04 4.42
C GLY A 219 5.37 -9.31 4.85
N TRP A 220 5.99 -10.13 5.69
CA TRP A 220 5.39 -11.35 6.21
C TRP A 220 5.86 -11.68 7.63
N LEU A 221 4.93 -12.26 8.40
CA LEU A 221 5.12 -12.70 9.76
C LEU A 221 4.91 -14.21 9.83
N LEU A 222 5.90 -14.90 10.40
CA LEU A 222 5.81 -16.29 10.81
C LEU A 222 5.67 -16.36 12.33
N SER A 223 4.70 -17.15 12.78
CA SER A 223 4.59 -17.59 14.18
C SER A 223 5.70 -18.59 14.55
N GLY A 224 5.98 -18.75 15.84
CA GLY A 224 7.10 -19.57 16.33
C GLY A 224 7.11 -21.02 15.82
N GLU A 225 5.94 -21.64 15.69
CA GLU A 225 5.75 -23.02 15.17
C GLU A 225 6.24 -23.24 13.72
N ARG A 226 6.53 -22.16 12.97
CA ARG A 226 7.04 -22.17 11.60
C ARG A 226 8.56 -21.97 11.52
N THR A 227 9.24 -21.83 12.66
CA THR A 227 10.62 -21.34 12.72
C THR A 227 11.54 -22.33 13.42
N ALA A 228 12.83 -22.31 13.06
CA ALA A 228 13.85 -23.15 13.69
C ALA A 228 14.14 -22.78 15.15
N SER A 229 13.87 -21.54 15.56
CA SER A 229 14.09 -21.05 16.93
C SER A 229 12.87 -21.23 17.85
N GLY A 230 11.68 -21.44 17.29
CA GLY A 230 10.41 -21.49 18.04
C GLY A 230 9.84 -20.11 18.40
N ALA A 231 10.44 -19.01 17.93
CA ALA A 231 9.97 -17.63 18.16
C ALA A 231 9.57 -16.96 16.83
N PRO A 232 8.76 -15.88 16.84
CA PRO A 232 8.34 -15.23 15.61
C PRO A 232 9.48 -14.72 14.73
N LEU A 233 9.27 -14.77 13.40
CA LEU A 233 10.14 -14.12 12.40
C LEU A 233 9.32 -13.13 11.59
N LEU A 234 9.78 -11.87 11.50
CA LEU A 234 9.15 -10.81 10.71
C LEU A 234 10.13 -10.31 9.64
N ALA A 235 9.77 -10.44 8.37
CA ALA A 235 10.67 -10.10 7.26
C ALA A 235 9.93 -9.40 6.11
N GLY A 236 10.68 -8.76 5.23
CA GLY A 236 10.14 -8.11 4.03
C GLY A 236 11.07 -7.09 3.39
N ASP A 237 10.55 -6.43 2.37
CA ASP A 237 11.29 -5.52 1.51
C ASP A 237 10.39 -4.41 0.94
N PRO A 238 10.57 -3.15 1.36
CA PRO A 238 9.81 -2.02 0.81
C PRO A 238 10.24 -1.70 -0.62
N HIS A 239 9.28 -1.63 -1.56
CA HIS A 239 9.54 -1.30 -2.96
C HIS A 239 9.27 0.19 -3.23
N ARG A 240 10.32 1.00 -3.16
CA ARG A 240 10.27 2.43 -3.48
C ARG A 240 11.06 2.72 -4.74
N PHE A 241 11.00 3.97 -5.22
CA PHE A 241 12.06 4.46 -6.10
C PHE A 241 13.40 4.30 -5.37
N ILE A 242 14.37 3.72 -6.06
CA ILE A 242 15.71 3.51 -5.53
C ILE A 242 16.47 4.81 -5.81
N GLU A 243 16.74 5.55 -4.74
CA GLU A 243 17.51 6.79 -4.77
C GLU A 243 18.98 6.48 -4.44
N ALA A 244 19.92 7.25 -4.98
CA ALA A 244 21.32 7.22 -4.55
C ALA A 244 21.71 8.61 -4.00
N PRO A 245 21.95 8.77 -2.68
CA PRO A 245 21.91 7.75 -1.61
C PRO A 245 20.50 7.18 -1.30
N GLY A 246 20.44 5.97 -0.76
CA GLY A 246 19.17 5.26 -0.52
C GLY A 246 18.23 5.94 0.49
N VAL A 247 16.91 5.79 0.29
CA VAL A 247 15.85 6.38 1.12
C VAL A 247 15.81 5.88 2.58
N TYR A 248 16.57 4.83 2.92
CA TYR A 248 16.71 4.32 4.28
C TYR A 248 18.16 4.44 4.78
N GLN A 249 18.30 4.83 6.05
CA GLN A 249 19.52 4.72 6.84
C GLN A 249 19.34 3.59 7.86
N GLN A 250 20.17 2.56 7.78
CA GLN A 250 20.30 1.57 8.86
C GLN A 250 20.88 2.28 10.10
N ILE A 251 20.30 2.04 11.28
CA ILE A 251 20.74 2.72 12.52
C ILE A 251 20.29 1.95 13.77
N ARG A 252 21.06 2.09 14.87
CA ARG A 252 20.63 1.75 16.23
C ARG A 252 20.60 2.99 17.12
N LEU A 253 19.53 3.15 17.88
CA LEU A 253 19.27 4.25 18.80
C LEU A 253 19.12 3.68 20.22
N ALA A 254 20.05 3.96 21.13
CA ALA A 254 20.06 3.44 22.50
C ALA A 254 20.19 4.52 23.59
N CYS A 255 19.25 4.53 24.53
CA CYS A 255 19.30 5.27 25.80
C CYS A 255 18.56 4.46 26.90
N PRO A 256 18.53 4.88 28.17
CA PRO A 256 17.83 4.15 29.23
C PRO A 256 16.33 3.92 28.97
N ALA A 257 15.70 4.75 28.13
CA ALA A 257 14.28 4.61 27.78
C ALA A 257 14.01 3.62 26.64
N TYR A 258 14.98 3.34 25.75
CA TYR A 258 14.82 2.42 24.62
C TYR A 258 16.13 2.06 23.91
N ASP A 259 16.16 0.88 23.31
CA ASP A 259 17.23 0.41 22.42
C ASP A 259 16.58 -0.20 21.16
N VAL A 260 16.52 0.58 20.08
CA VAL A 260 15.86 0.17 18.83
C VAL A 260 16.87 0.14 17.70
N VAL A 261 16.82 -0.92 16.88
CA VAL A 261 17.58 -1.04 15.63
C VAL A 261 16.61 -1.14 14.47
N GLY A 262 16.90 -0.51 13.34
CA GLY A 262 15.96 -0.45 12.23
C GLY A 262 16.32 0.53 11.13
N LEU A 263 15.35 0.78 10.26
CA LEU A 263 15.49 1.63 9.07
C LEU A 263 14.86 2.99 9.35
N ALA A 264 15.70 4.02 9.53
CA ALA A 264 15.27 5.41 9.62
C ALA A 264 15.14 6.03 8.22
N VAL A 265 14.29 7.05 8.10
CA VAL A 265 14.20 7.90 6.90
C VAL A 265 15.09 9.13 7.14
N PRO A 266 16.13 9.39 6.31
CA PRO A 266 16.97 10.58 6.47
C PRO A 266 16.14 11.86 6.53
N GLY A 267 16.37 12.67 7.57
CA GLY A 267 15.60 13.90 7.82
C GLY A 267 14.45 13.75 8.83
N VAL A 268 14.15 12.54 9.28
CA VAL A 268 13.04 12.23 10.19
C VAL A 268 13.57 11.56 11.45
N PRO A 269 13.24 12.04 12.66
CA PRO A 269 13.72 11.46 13.91
C PRO A 269 13.10 10.09 14.20
N GLY A 270 13.85 9.24 14.90
CA GLY A 270 13.45 7.89 15.29
C GLY A 270 13.46 6.88 14.15
N ILE A 271 12.68 5.81 14.34
CA ILE A 271 12.50 4.69 13.41
C ILE A 271 10.98 4.45 13.34
N ALA A 272 10.34 4.87 12.24
CA ALA A 272 8.89 4.79 12.11
C ALA A 272 8.41 3.41 11.61
N HIS A 273 9.04 2.90 10.56
CA HIS A 273 8.44 1.90 9.69
C HIS A 273 8.94 0.46 9.89
N PHE A 274 10.22 0.27 10.22
CA PHE A 274 10.84 -1.05 10.36
C PHE A 274 11.80 -1.04 11.53
N GLY A 275 11.44 -1.67 12.64
CA GLY A 275 12.20 -1.59 13.89
C GLY A 275 12.12 -2.84 14.75
N HIS A 276 13.16 -3.04 15.56
CA HIS A 276 13.28 -4.10 16.56
C HIS A 276 13.79 -3.50 17.87
N SER A 277 12.95 -3.44 18.90
CA SER A 277 13.27 -2.86 20.23
C SER A 277 13.86 -3.87 21.23
N GLY A 278 13.81 -5.16 20.88
CA GLY A 278 14.30 -6.27 21.69
C GLY A 278 13.16 -7.11 22.22
N GLY A 279 12.13 -6.47 22.78
CA GLY A 279 10.88 -7.14 23.17
C GLY A 279 9.89 -7.28 22.02
N VAL A 280 9.81 -6.30 21.12
CA VAL A 280 8.88 -6.29 19.97
C VAL A 280 9.63 -5.87 18.69
N ALA A 281 9.16 -6.37 17.55
CA ALA A 281 9.58 -5.92 16.22
C ALA A 281 8.36 -5.66 15.33
N TRP A 282 8.51 -4.70 14.40
CA TRP A 282 7.45 -4.31 13.47
C TRP A 282 7.96 -3.96 12.09
N ALA A 283 7.03 -3.99 11.15
CA ALA A 283 7.21 -3.66 9.75
C ALA A 283 5.91 -3.12 9.16
N ILE A 284 6.00 -2.40 8.06
CA ILE A 284 4.86 -1.85 7.33
C ILE A 284 4.90 -2.15 5.84
N THR A 285 3.73 -2.10 5.20
CA THR A 285 3.56 -1.91 3.75
C THR A 285 2.51 -0.83 3.50
N ASN A 286 2.52 -0.20 2.31
CA ASN A 286 1.47 0.74 1.92
C ASN A 286 0.10 0.04 1.90
N ALA A 287 -0.90 0.61 2.57
CA ALA A 287 -2.26 0.05 2.61
C ALA A 287 -3.05 0.23 1.31
N MET A 288 -2.56 1.05 0.37
CA MET A 288 -3.29 1.41 -0.86
C MET A 288 -4.64 2.10 -0.58
N ALA A 289 -4.80 2.64 0.63
CA ALA A 289 -6.01 3.34 1.04
C ALA A 289 -6.12 4.70 0.32
N ASP A 290 -7.34 5.06 -0.07
CA ASP A 290 -7.65 6.34 -0.67
C ASP A 290 -8.04 7.32 0.45
N TYR A 291 -7.18 8.30 0.74
CA TYR A 291 -7.36 9.27 1.83
C TYR A 291 -7.16 10.74 1.42
N GLN A 292 -7.00 11.01 0.12
CA GLN A 292 -6.83 12.34 -0.45
C GLN A 292 -7.88 12.58 -1.54
N ASP A 293 -8.58 13.71 -1.54
CA ASP A 293 -9.64 14.01 -2.51
C ASP A 293 -9.31 15.22 -3.38
N LEU A 294 -9.90 15.23 -4.58
CA LEU A 294 -9.78 16.30 -5.57
C LEU A 294 -11.14 16.94 -5.83
N TYR A 295 -11.22 18.26 -5.67
CA TYR A 295 -12.43 19.04 -5.90
C TYR A 295 -12.27 19.96 -7.12
N ARG A 296 -13.25 19.98 -8.02
CA ARG A 296 -13.32 20.85 -9.20
C ARG A 296 -13.83 22.22 -8.76
N GLU A 297 -12.91 23.15 -8.60
CA GLU A 297 -13.18 24.50 -8.10
C GLU A 297 -13.75 25.41 -9.20
N GLN A 298 -14.79 26.18 -8.86
CA GLN A 298 -15.18 27.36 -9.65
C GLN A 298 -14.60 28.61 -8.97
N LEU A 299 -13.63 29.24 -9.63
CA LEU A 299 -12.94 30.43 -9.15
C LEU A 299 -13.22 31.63 -10.05
N ARG A 300 -13.17 32.85 -9.51
CA ARG A 300 -13.20 34.09 -10.31
C ARG A 300 -12.31 35.18 -9.73
N ARG A 301 -11.76 36.01 -10.62
CA ARG A 301 -11.01 37.22 -10.29
C ARG A 301 -11.98 38.36 -9.96
N THR A 302 -11.78 39.01 -8.82
CA THR A 302 -12.56 40.20 -8.40
C THR A 302 -11.94 41.49 -8.93
N PRO A 303 -12.69 42.61 -9.04
CA PRO A 303 -12.15 43.87 -9.56
C PRO A 303 -10.99 44.48 -8.76
N ASP A 304 -10.85 44.14 -7.47
CA ASP A 304 -9.71 44.50 -6.62
C ASP A 304 -8.51 43.53 -6.73
N GLY A 305 -8.58 42.56 -7.64
CA GLY A 305 -7.53 41.56 -7.91
C GLY A 305 -7.56 40.32 -7.01
N GLY A 306 -8.42 40.31 -5.98
CA GLY A 306 -8.64 39.13 -5.13
C GLY A 306 -9.30 37.96 -5.85
N VAL A 307 -9.32 36.80 -5.21
CA VAL A 307 -9.95 35.57 -5.73
C VAL A 307 -11.19 35.24 -4.91
N GLU A 308 -12.28 34.89 -5.59
CA GLU A 308 -13.45 34.27 -4.97
C GLU A 308 -13.63 32.83 -5.48
N ALA A 309 -14.12 31.95 -4.61
CA ALA A 309 -14.50 30.58 -4.92
C ALA A 309 -16.00 30.39 -4.71
N LEU A 310 -16.62 29.46 -5.44
CA LEU A 310 -18.01 29.04 -5.23
C LEU A 310 -18.07 27.90 -4.21
N GLY A 311 -18.67 28.16 -3.05
CA GLY A 311 -19.07 27.14 -2.08
C GLY A 311 -20.58 26.85 -2.13
N PRO A 312 -21.08 25.91 -1.30
CA PRO A 312 -22.50 25.56 -1.22
C PRO A 312 -23.42 26.76 -0.92
N ASP A 313 -22.95 27.72 -0.12
CA ASP A 313 -23.69 28.93 0.26
C ASP A 313 -23.48 30.11 -0.72
N GLY A 314 -22.76 29.89 -1.82
CA GLY A 314 -22.46 30.89 -2.84
C GLY A 314 -20.99 31.33 -2.90
N TRP A 315 -20.76 32.49 -3.52
CA TRP A 315 -19.40 33.02 -3.73
C TRP A 315 -18.83 33.60 -2.43
N TYR A 316 -17.59 33.22 -2.10
CA TYR A 316 -16.87 33.72 -0.95
C TYR A 316 -15.40 33.99 -1.31
N ARG A 317 -14.72 34.85 -0.53
CA ARG A 317 -13.33 35.25 -0.80
C ARG A 317 -12.36 34.14 -0.38
N ALA A 318 -11.61 33.61 -1.33
CA ALA A 318 -10.56 32.62 -1.10
C ALA A 318 -9.26 33.30 -0.60
N HIS A 319 -8.41 32.55 0.10
CA HIS A 319 -7.07 33.02 0.42
C HIS A 319 -6.20 32.92 -0.84
N ALA A 320 -5.58 34.01 -1.27
CA ALA A 320 -4.69 34.02 -2.43
C ALA A 320 -3.49 34.95 -2.21
N HIS A 321 -2.31 34.50 -2.60
CA HIS A 321 -1.09 35.29 -2.63
C HIS A 321 -0.14 34.81 -3.74
N THR A 322 0.84 35.64 -4.07
CA THR A 322 1.82 35.35 -5.12
C THR A 322 3.19 35.13 -4.51
N GLU A 323 3.91 34.14 -5.00
CA GLU A 323 5.30 33.85 -4.63
C GLU A 323 6.21 33.76 -5.86
N THR A 324 7.51 33.89 -5.64
CA THR A 324 8.55 33.74 -6.67
C THR A 324 9.32 32.43 -6.46
N ILE A 325 9.57 31.71 -7.55
CA ILE A 325 10.45 30.55 -7.66
C ILE A 325 11.69 31.00 -8.42
N GLU A 326 12.83 31.07 -7.73
CA GLU A 326 14.13 31.32 -8.36
C GLU A 326 14.56 30.07 -9.15
N VAL A 327 15.11 30.25 -10.35
CA VAL A 327 15.49 29.14 -11.25
C VAL A 327 16.96 29.28 -11.66
N ALA A 328 17.77 28.25 -11.39
CA ALA A 328 19.18 28.26 -11.77
C ALA A 328 19.32 28.33 -13.30
N GLY A 329 20.02 29.37 -13.78
CA GLY A 329 20.29 29.59 -15.21
C GLY A 329 19.12 30.14 -16.04
N ALA A 330 18.00 30.54 -15.42
CA ALA A 330 16.83 31.09 -16.11
C ALA A 330 16.21 32.28 -15.33
N ASP A 331 15.23 32.95 -15.95
CA ASP A 331 14.45 33.98 -15.26
C ASP A 331 13.56 33.35 -14.17
N PRO A 332 13.30 34.05 -13.05
CA PRO A 332 12.47 33.54 -11.97
C PRO A 332 11.00 33.40 -12.39
N GLU A 333 10.36 32.31 -11.96
CA GLU A 333 8.94 32.07 -12.22
C GLU A 333 8.04 32.60 -11.11
N THR A 334 6.82 32.99 -11.47
CA THR A 334 5.79 33.45 -10.53
C THR A 334 4.75 32.36 -10.32
N VAL A 335 4.43 32.04 -9.06
CA VAL A 335 3.36 31.11 -8.70
C VAL A 335 2.30 31.82 -7.86
N GLU A 336 1.05 31.80 -8.33
CA GLU A 336 -0.10 32.12 -7.49
C GLU A 336 -0.50 30.89 -6.68
N VAL A 337 -0.60 31.08 -5.36
CA VAL A 337 -1.03 30.10 -4.36
C VAL A 337 -2.42 30.50 -3.91
N ILE A 338 -3.39 29.59 -4.07
CA ILE A 338 -4.79 29.81 -3.71
C ILE A 338 -5.22 28.69 -2.78
N GLU A 339 -5.95 29.01 -1.71
CA GLU A 339 -6.56 28.03 -0.82
C GLU A 339 -8.05 28.34 -0.63
N THR A 340 -8.84 27.28 -0.80
CA THR A 340 -10.28 27.25 -0.59
C THR A 340 -10.59 26.43 0.67
N ASP A 341 -11.87 26.36 1.05
CA ASP A 341 -12.33 25.65 2.25
C ASP A 341 -12.20 24.13 2.06
N ARG A 342 -12.08 23.69 0.80
CA ARG A 342 -11.83 22.31 0.40
C ARG A 342 -10.33 22.02 0.47
N GLY A 343 -9.48 22.94 0.04
CA GLY A 343 -8.04 22.89 0.28
C GLY A 343 -7.22 23.78 -0.67
N PRO A 344 -5.88 23.63 -0.66
CA PRO A 344 -4.99 24.26 -1.63
C PRO A 344 -5.33 23.90 -3.09
N VAL A 345 -5.35 24.89 -3.98
CA VAL A 345 -5.54 24.72 -5.44
C VAL A 345 -4.23 24.30 -6.09
N ILE A 346 -4.14 23.04 -6.52
CA ILE A 346 -2.93 22.43 -7.09
C ILE A 346 -2.86 22.53 -8.63
N ILE A 347 -4.00 22.61 -9.31
CA ILE A 347 -4.10 22.71 -10.79
C ILE A 347 -4.98 23.91 -11.14
N GLY A 348 -4.64 24.64 -12.22
CA GLY A 348 -5.45 25.74 -12.74
C GLY A 348 -5.35 27.06 -11.96
N GLY A 349 -6.41 27.85 -12.02
CA GLY A 349 -6.53 29.19 -11.40
C GLY A 349 -7.79 29.96 -11.89
N PRO A 350 -8.08 31.14 -11.33
CA PRO A 350 -9.29 31.93 -11.65
C PRO A 350 -9.31 32.55 -13.06
N ASP A 351 -8.15 32.65 -13.71
CA ASP A 351 -8.01 33.19 -15.06
C ASP A 351 -7.96 32.08 -16.14
N ALA A 352 -8.22 30.82 -15.76
CA ALA A 352 -8.28 29.70 -16.70
C ALA A 352 -9.47 29.85 -17.66
N ASP A 353 -9.22 29.68 -18.96
CA ASP A 353 -10.21 29.94 -20.02
C ASP A 353 -11.48 29.09 -19.83
N ALA A 354 -12.63 29.76 -19.72
CA ALA A 354 -13.92 29.12 -19.56
C ALA A 354 -14.37 28.29 -20.78
N SER A 355 -13.77 28.52 -21.95
CA SER A 355 -14.09 27.85 -23.21
C SER A 355 -13.21 26.63 -23.55
N ALA A 356 -12.17 26.35 -22.75
CA ALA A 356 -11.28 25.21 -22.96
C ALA A 356 -11.83 23.91 -22.34
N GLU A 357 -11.63 22.78 -23.03
CA GLU A 357 -11.95 21.44 -22.51
C GLU A 357 -10.92 21.03 -21.44
N GLY A 358 -11.26 21.23 -20.16
CA GLY A 358 -10.43 20.81 -19.03
C GLY A 358 -10.91 21.31 -17.67
N PRO A 359 -10.37 20.78 -16.56
CA PRO A 359 -10.70 21.24 -15.22
C PRO A 359 -10.09 22.62 -14.94
N ARG A 360 -10.95 23.64 -14.76
CA ARG A 360 -10.55 25.06 -14.63
C ARG A 360 -9.67 25.34 -13.41
N ALA A 361 -9.99 24.70 -12.28
CA ALA A 361 -9.14 24.63 -11.10
C ALA A 361 -9.43 23.33 -10.33
N ILE A 362 -8.42 22.75 -9.69
CA ILE A 362 -8.57 21.58 -8.79
C ILE A 362 -7.88 21.86 -7.46
N SER A 363 -8.63 21.72 -6.36
CA SER A 363 -8.08 21.73 -5.00
C SER A 363 -7.86 20.32 -4.45
N LEU A 364 -6.84 20.18 -3.60
CA LEU A 364 -6.45 18.94 -2.93
C LEU A 364 -6.85 19.00 -1.46
N ARG A 365 -7.73 18.08 -1.02
CA ARG A 365 -8.08 17.89 0.40
C ARG A 365 -7.36 16.65 0.93
N HIS A 366 -6.54 16.80 1.97
CA HIS A 366 -5.83 15.68 2.61
C HIS A 366 -5.75 15.86 4.15
N PRO A 367 -5.64 14.78 4.94
CA PRO A 367 -5.91 14.85 6.38
C PRO A 367 -4.99 15.80 7.15
N PRO A 368 -3.65 15.80 6.99
CA PRO A 368 -2.77 16.77 7.65
C PRO A 368 -3.09 18.25 7.36
N ARG A 369 -3.64 18.58 6.18
CA ARG A 369 -4.08 19.95 5.89
C ARG A 369 -5.31 20.33 6.70
N VAL A 370 -6.27 19.41 6.81
CA VAL A 370 -7.55 19.60 7.51
C VAL A 370 -7.33 19.58 9.03
N THR A 371 -6.81 18.48 9.57
CA THR A 371 -6.62 18.28 11.02
C THR A 371 -5.48 19.13 11.58
N GLY A 372 -4.40 19.30 10.80
CA GLY A 372 -3.12 19.78 11.33
C GLY A 372 -2.39 18.73 12.15
N GLU A 373 -2.62 17.44 11.91
CA GLU A 373 -1.93 16.34 12.56
C GLU A 373 -1.24 15.46 11.52
N LEU A 374 -0.04 14.98 11.83
CA LEU A 374 0.75 14.09 10.95
C LEU A 374 1.08 12.74 11.61
N GLY A 375 0.71 12.57 12.88
CA GLY A 375 0.96 11.36 13.67
C GLY A 375 2.38 11.21 14.24
N PHE A 376 3.17 12.29 14.24
CA PHE A 376 4.52 12.29 14.84
C PHE A 376 4.52 11.99 16.35
N ASP A 377 3.41 12.23 17.07
CA ASP A 377 3.23 11.83 18.47
C ASP A 377 3.17 10.31 18.70
N ALA A 378 3.11 9.50 17.64
CA ALA A 378 3.32 8.05 17.70
C ALA A 378 4.82 7.69 17.78
N LEU A 379 5.72 8.46 17.17
CA LEU A 379 7.13 8.06 16.99
C LEU A 379 7.88 7.84 18.31
N PRO A 380 7.77 8.72 19.34
CA PRO A 380 8.40 8.47 20.63
C PRO A 380 7.78 7.30 21.40
N ALA A 381 6.53 6.94 21.11
CA ALA A 381 5.86 5.79 21.73
C ALA A 381 6.31 4.47 21.08
N LEU A 382 6.38 4.41 19.75
CA LEU A 382 6.92 3.27 18.99
C LEU A 382 8.35 2.90 19.44
N LEU A 383 9.22 3.89 19.66
CA LEU A 383 10.57 3.63 20.17
C LEU A 383 10.57 3.02 21.58
N ARG A 384 9.60 3.38 22.43
CA ARG A 384 9.48 2.87 23.81
C ARG A 384 8.76 1.53 23.90
N ALA A 385 8.10 1.06 22.83
CA ALA A 385 7.34 -0.18 22.84
C ALA A 385 8.19 -1.40 23.24
N ARG A 386 7.59 -2.31 24.02
CA ARG A 386 8.17 -3.59 24.46
C ARG A 386 7.30 -4.79 24.11
N THR A 387 6.00 -4.56 23.97
CA THR A 387 4.98 -5.53 23.59
C THR A 387 4.28 -5.10 22.31
N VAL A 388 3.50 -6.00 21.71
CA VAL A 388 2.56 -5.67 20.65
C VAL A 388 1.48 -4.68 21.12
N ASP A 389 1.00 -4.77 22.36
CA ASP A 389 -0.04 -3.88 22.90
C ASP A 389 0.44 -2.42 23.01
N ASP A 390 1.70 -2.20 23.41
CA ASP A 390 2.33 -0.87 23.41
C ASP A 390 2.34 -0.27 22.00
N LEU A 391 2.61 -1.11 21.00
CA LEU A 391 2.73 -0.73 19.60
C LEU A 391 1.37 -0.47 18.97
N ASP A 392 0.36 -1.30 19.26
CA ASP A 392 -1.02 -1.09 18.83
C ASP A 392 -1.56 0.24 19.38
N THR A 393 -1.30 0.52 20.66
CA THR A 393 -1.65 1.78 21.32
C THR A 393 -0.92 2.99 20.71
N ALA A 394 0.36 2.85 20.34
CA ALA A 394 1.11 3.91 19.70
C ALA A 394 0.57 4.27 18.30
N LEU A 395 0.11 3.27 17.54
CA LEU A 395 -0.43 3.44 16.19
C LEU A 395 -1.81 4.11 16.13
N ASP A 396 -2.54 4.18 17.24
CA ASP A 396 -3.81 4.92 17.29
C ASP A 396 -3.63 6.45 17.12
N ARG A 397 -2.40 6.95 17.25
CA ARG A 397 -2.02 8.34 16.92
C ARG A 397 -1.50 8.52 15.49
N TRP A 398 -1.45 7.47 14.67
CA TRP A 398 -0.88 7.53 13.33
C TRP A 398 -1.86 8.12 12.31
N VAL A 399 -1.38 9.04 11.47
CA VAL A 399 -2.22 9.76 10.49
C VAL A 399 -1.86 9.41 9.05
N GLU A 400 -0.67 9.78 8.58
CA GLU A 400 -0.25 9.62 7.18
C GLU A 400 1.21 9.16 7.09
N PRO A 401 1.60 8.23 6.19
CA PRO A 401 0.76 7.50 5.23
C PRO A 401 -0.04 6.37 5.88
N VAL A 402 -1.15 5.98 5.26
CA VAL A 402 -1.96 4.83 5.73
C VAL A 402 -1.26 3.53 5.35
N ASN A 403 -0.92 2.73 6.36
CA ASN A 403 -0.06 1.54 6.25
C ASN A 403 -0.80 0.29 6.74
N VAL A 404 -0.51 -0.87 6.14
CA VAL A 404 -0.70 -2.16 6.82
C VAL A 404 0.55 -2.41 7.66
N VAL A 405 0.35 -2.82 8.91
CA VAL A 405 1.41 -3.09 9.89
C VAL A 405 1.38 -4.56 10.26
N LEU A 406 2.54 -5.20 10.29
CA LEU A 406 2.76 -6.47 10.98
C LEU A 406 3.71 -6.23 12.16
N ALA A 407 3.39 -6.82 13.32
CA ALA A 407 4.28 -6.83 14.47
C ALA A 407 4.18 -8.14 15.26
N ALA A 408 5.24 -8.47 15.98
CA ALA A 408 5.28 -9.58 16.92
C ALA A 408 6.25 -9.30 18.08
N ASP A 409 5.99 -9.90 19.23
CA ASP A 409 6.82 -9.77 20.43
C ASP A 409 7.32 -11.11 21.01
N THR A 410 8.27 -10.99 21.94
CA THR A 410 8.90 -12.12 22.64
C THR A 410 7.97 -12.85 23.61
N ALA A 411 6.79 -12.31 23.92
CA ALA A 411 5.76 -12.96 24.73
C ALA A 411 4.77 -13.79 23.87
N GLY A 412 4.88 -13.70 22.54
CA GLY A 412 4.01 -14.40 21.59
C GLY A 412 2.82 -13.57 21.10
N GLY A 413 2.75 -12.29 21.46
CA GLY A 413 1.78 -11.34 20.89
C GLY A 413 2.05 -11.10 19.41
N THR A 414 0.98 -10.93 18.62
CA THR A 414 1.07 -10.64 17.17
C THR A 414 0.01 -9.65 16.74
N LEU A 415 0.32 -8.81 15.74
CA LEU A 415 -0.58 -7.80 15.20
C LEU A 415 -0.54 -7.79 13.69
N HIS A 416 -1.72 -7.68 13.08
CA HIS A 416 -1.89 -7.33 11.68
C HIS A 416 -3.03 -6.31 11.58
N ARG A 417 -2.70 -5.02 11.37
CA ARG A 417 -3.68 -3.92 11.30
C ARG A 417 -3.43 -2.97 10.15
N VAL A 418 -4.45 -2.22 9.75
CA VAL A 418 -4.25 -0.92 9.11
C VAL A 418 -3.99 0.14 10.19
N ALA A 419 -3.14 1.11 9.92
CA ALA A 419 -2.92 2.29 10.74
C ALA A 419 -2.87 3.54 9.85
N GLY A 420 -3.62 4.59 10.21
CA GLY A 420 -3.67 5.87 9.49
C GLY A 420 -5.08 6.43 9.32
N HIS A 421 -5.19 7.72 9.05
CA HIS A 421 -6.45 8.45 8.99
C HIS A 421 -7.05 8.39 7.57
N VAL A 422 -8.17 7.69 7.42
CA VAL A 422 -8.98 7.69 6.20
C VAL A 422 -10.30 8.45 6.47
N PRO A 423 -10.57 9.59 5.81
CA PRO A 423 -11.76 10.40 6.10
C PRO A 423 -13.05 9.73 5.61
N VAL A 424 -14.14 9.86 6.38
CA VAL A 424 -15.47 9.35 5.98
C VAL A 424 -16.13 10.33 5.01
N ARG A 425 -16.48 9.84 3.82
CA ARG A 425 -16.99 10.63 2.67
C ARG A 425 -17.64 9.72 1.62
N PRO A 426 -18.36 10.27 0.63
CA PRO A 426 -19.00 9.48 -0.41
C PRO A 426 -18.02 8.67 -1.26
N TYR A 427 -18.52 7.60 -1.87
CA TYR A 427 -17.70 6.70 -2.69
C TYR A 427 -17.13 7.39 -3.95
N ALA A 428 -17.89 8.29 -4.57
CA ALA A 428 -17.48 9.03 -5.78
C ALA A 428 -16.18 9.82 -5.59
N ASN A 429 -15.96 10.40 -4.40
CA ASN A 429 -14.73 11.10 -4.03
C ASN A 429 -13.48 10.21 -4.21
N ARG A 430 -13.60 8.90 -3.94
CA ARG A 430 -12.50 7.93 -4.08
C ARG A 430 -12.15 7.66 -5.55
N LEU A 431 -13.10 7.85 -6.46
CA LEU A 431 -12.93 7.49 -7.86
C LEU A 431 -12.39 8.64 -8.72
N ARG A 432 -12.88 9.87 -8.52
CA ARG A 432 -12.69 10.96 -9.49
C ARG A 432 -12.58 12.35 -8.86
N VAL A 433 -12.44 13.38 -9.71
CA VAL A 433 -12.55 14.78 -9.31
C VAL A 433 -14.02 15.15 -9.15
N VAL A 434 -14.44 15.58 -7.96
CA VAL A 434 -15.86 15.87 -7.63
C VAL A 434 -16.17 17.37 -7.64
N PRO A 435 -17.41 17.82 -7.91
CA PRO A 435 -17.80 19.23 -7.80
C PRO A 435 -17.49 19.81 -6.40
N ALA A 436 -17.02 21.05 -6.35
CA ALA A 436 -16.59 21.68 -5.10
C ALA A 436 -17.70 22.45 -4.37
N GLU A 437 -18.75 22.83 -5.11
CA GLU A 437 -19.91 23.58 -4.65
C GLU A 437 -21.06 22.69 -4.15
N ASP A 438 -21.05 21.40 -4.48
CA ASP A 438 -22.11 20.46 -4.13
C ASP A 438 -21.83 19.82 -2.76
N PRO A 439 -22.65 20.10 -1.72
CA PRO A 439 -22.45 19.57 -0.37
C PRO A 439 -22.58 18.04 -0.30
N ALA A 440 -23.12 17.37 -1.33
CA ALA A 440 -23.15 15.91 -1.38
C ALA A 440 -21.76 15.27 -1.34
N TYR A 441 -20.70 15.99 -1.72
CA TYR A 441 -19.30 15.51 -1.73
C TYR A 441 -18.45 15.95 -0.52
N ALA A 442 -19.07 16.52 0.50
CA ALA A 442 -18.39 16.94 1.73
C ALA A 442 -17.82 15.75 2.53
N TRP A 443 -16.75 16.00 3.29
CA TRP A 443 -16.27 15.07 4.31
C TRP A 443 -17.17 15.15 5.54
N ARG A 444 -17.31 14.05 6.27
CA ARG A 444 -17.88 14.05 7.63
C ARG A 444 -16.78 14.51 8.59
N GLU A 445 -16.76 15.81 8.87
CA GLU A 445 -15.70 16.44 9.65
C GLU A 445 -15.54 15.80 11.04
N GLY A 446 -14.30 15.49 11.41
CA GLY A 446 -13.96 14.80 12.66
C GLY A 446 -14.15 13.28 12.64
N GLU A 447 -14.70 12.69 11.58
CA GLU A 447 -14.88 11.24 11.46
C GLU A 447 -13.78 10.56 10.62
N ALA A 448 -13.27 9.44 11.13
CA ALA A 448 -12.36 8.55 10.43
C ALA A 448 -13.01 7.18 10.18
N ALA A 449 -12.75 6.58 9.02
CA ALA A 449 -13.19 5.23 8.70
C ALA A 449 -12.50 4.21 9.64
N PRO A 450 -13.20 3.13 10.04
CA PRO A 450 -12.60 2.09 10.88
C PRO A 450 -11.32 1.51 10.27
N GLN A 451 -10.27 1.40 11.07
CA GLN A 451 -9.02 0.74 10.71
C GLN A 451 -9.12 -0.76 11.01
N PRO A 452 -9.16 -1.66 10.00
CA PRO A 452 -9.34 -3.08 10.26
C PRO A 452 -8.09 -3.70 10.91
N ARG A 453 -8.28 -4.65 11.86
CA ARG A 453 -7.19 -5.34 12.57
C ARG A 453 -7.54 -6.78 12.94
N THR A 454 -6.51 -7.61 13.06
CA THR A 454 -6.55 -8.94 13.72
C THR A 454 -5.32 -9.12 14.61
N GLY A 455 -5.51 -9.75 15.78
CA GLY A 455 -4.45 -10.10 16.73
C GLY A 455 -3.86 -11.50 16.51
N THR A 456 -4.32 -12.24 15.50
CA THR A 456 -3.81 -13.57 15.17
C THR A 456 -3.07 -13.60 13.85
N VAL A 457 -1.95 -14.31 13.83
CA VAL A 457 -1.29 -14.71 12.58
C VAL A 457 -2.26 -15.57 11.76
N GLY A 458 -2.27 -15.39 10.44
CA GLY A 458 -3.22 -16.04 9.54
C GLY A 458 -3.13 -17.59 9.52
N PRO A 459 -4.06 -18.27 8.82
CA PRO A 459 -4.22 -19.72 8.86
C PRO A 459 -2.90 -20.50 8.74
N GLY A 460 -2.64 -21.33 9.76
CA GLY A 460 -1.39 -22.07 9.88
C GLY A 460 -0.17 -21.19 10.18
N GLY A 461 -0.33 -20.10 10.92
CA GLY A 461 0.80 -19.38 11.49
C GLY A 461 1.61 -18.52 10.51
N ILE A 462 0.99 -18.09 9.40
CA ILE A 462 1.58 -17.20 8.38
C ILE A 462 0.67 -15.99 8.14
N ALA A 463 1.21 -14.78 8.23
CA ALA A 463 0.57 -13.55 7.73
C ALA A 463 1.45 -12.90 6.66
N VAL A 464 0.83 -12.33 5.62
CA VAL A 464 1.49 -11.68 4.49
C VAL A 464 0.73 -10.43 4.12
N MET A 465 1.47 -9.36 3.84
CA MET A 465 1.02 -8.10 3.24
C MET A 465 1.89 -7.79 2.02
N ALA A 466 1.29 -7.66 0.85
CA ALA A 466 2.00 -7.32 -0.39
C ALA A 466 1.18 -6.36 -1.27
N ASN A 467 0.50 -5.41 -0.63
CA ASN A 467 -0.38 -4.39 -1.21
C ASN A 467 -1.60 -4.93 -1.99
N GLU A 468 -1.93 -6.22 -1.85
CA GLU A 468 -3.20 -6.74 -2.35
C GLU A 468 -4.37 -6.20 -1.52
N ARG A 469 -5.61 -6.30 -2.04
CA ARG A 469 -6.84 -5.85 -1.35
C ARG A 469 -6.84 -6.16 0.15
N GLY A 470 -6.64 -7.44 0.50
CA GLY A 470 -6.25 -7.85 1.85
C GLY A 470 -7.08 -7.23 2.98
N LEU A 471 -6.40 -6.82 4.05
CA LEU A 471 -7.01 -6.17 5.21
C LEU A 471 -7.48 -4.72 4.94
N ALA A 472 -6.92 -4.08 3.92
CA ALA A 472 -7.19 -2.68 3.57
C ALA A 472 -8.31 -2.51 2.52
N ALA A 473 -8.94 -3.59 2.06
CA ALA A 473 -9.94 -3.60 1.00
C ALA A 473 -11.08 -2.57 1.17
N PRO A 474 -11.62 -2.29 2.38
CA PRO A 474 -12.67 -1.27 2.56
C PRO A 474 -12.21 0.18 2.37
N LEU A 475 -10.89 0.43 2.31
CA LEU A 475 -10.29 1.76 2.38
C LEU A 475 -9.66 2.22 1.06
N GLY A 476 -9.34 1.31 0.14
CA GLY A 476 -8.70 1.60 -1.15
C GLY A 476 -9.59 1.35 -2.37
N VAL A 477 -9.08 1.68 -3.55
CA VAL A 477 -9.73 1.42 -4.85
C VAL A 477 -8.86 0.50 -5.70
N GLU A 478 -7.61 0.92 -5.91
CA GLU A 478 -6.58 0.26 -6.68
C GLU A 478 -5.61 -0.45 -5.73
N PHE A 479 -5.25 -1.68 -6.05
CA PHE A 479 -4.39 -2.53 -5.24
C PHE A 479 -3.44 -3.30 -6.16
N ALA A 480 -2.34 -3.79 -5.61
CA ALA A 480 -1.47 -4.68 -6.37
C ALA A 480 -2.19 -6.00 -6.70
N PRO A 481 -1.92 -6.61 -7.86
CA PRO A 481 -2.37 -7.96 -8.16
C PRO A 481 -1.92 -8.94 -7.06
N PRO A 482 -2.76 -9.93 -6.68
CA PRO A 482 -2.49 -10.81 -5.55
C PRO A 482 -1.33 -11.81 -5.78
N HIS A 483 -0.58 -11.69 -6.89
CA HIS A 483 0.48 -12.61 -7.31
C HIS A 483 1.60 -12.72 -6.28
N ARG A 484 2.24 -11.60 -5.92
CA ARG A 484 3.30 -11.53 -4.89
C ARG A 484 2.82 -12.15 -3.59
N ALA A 485 1.64 -11.74 -3.13
CA ALA A 485 1.07 -12.19 -1.88
C ALA A 485 0.73 -13.69 -1.85
N ARG A 486 0.27 -14.26 -2.97
CA ARG A 486 0.02 -15.70 -3.11
C ARG A 486 1.33 -16.48 -3.14
N ARG A 487 2.33 -15.99 -3.89
CA ARG A 487 3.63 -16.64 -4.03
C ARG A 487 4.42 -16.68 -2.72
N ILE A 488 4.43 -15.60 -1.94
CA ILE A 488 5.02 -15.58 -0.59
C ILE A 488 4.35 -16.62 0.31
N ARG A 489 3.00 -16.71 0.32
CA ARG A 489 2.27 -17.72 1.12
C ARG A 489 2.59 -19.16 0.67
N GLU A 490 2.72 -19.40 -0.63
CA GLU A 490 3.11 -20.69 -1.21
C GLU A 490 4.51 -21.11 -0.74
N LEU A 491 5.50 -20.23 -0.91
CA LEU A 491 6.90 -20.46 -0.50
C LEU A 491 6.98 -20.75 1.00
N LEU A 492 6.44 -19.86 1.84
CA LEU A 492 6.46 -20.00 3.29
C LEU A 492 5.71 -21.24 3.80
N GLY A 493 4.66 -21.66 3.08
CA GLY A 493 3.87 -22.85 3.37
C GLY A 493 4.63 -24.17 3.15
N GLY A 494 5.67 -24.18 2.32
CA GLY A 494 6.42 -25.38 1.94
C GLY A 494 7.29 -26.02 3.04
N ARG A 495 7.52 -25.32 4.17
CA ARG A 495 8.28 -25.82 5.33
C ARG A 495 7.87 -25.15 6.64
N THR A 496 8.42 -25.62 7.76
CA THR A 496 8.09 -25.16 9.13
C THR A 496 9.33 -24.96 10.03
N ASP A 497 10.52 -24.91 9.44
CA ASP A 497 11.81 -24.76 10.12
C ASP A 497 12.57 -23.52 9.58
N TRP A 498 11.82 -22.43 9.34
CA TRP A 498 12.38 -21.20 8.79
C TRP A 498 13.39 -20.55 9.74
N SER A 499 14.46 -20.00 9.17
CA SER A 499 15.49 -19.25 9.88
C SER A 499 15.76 -17.90 9.19
N PRO A 500 16.40 -16.93 9.86
CA PRO A 500 16.67 -15.62 9.25
C PRO A 500 17.48 -15.69 7.96
N ALA A 501 18.44 -16.62 7.89
CA ALA A 501 19.24 -16.83 6.69
C ALA A 501 18.43 -17.44 5.52
N ALA A 502 17.44 -18.28 5.81
CA ALA A 502 16.61 -18.92 4.80
C ALA A 502 15.62 -17.95 4.12
N MET A 503 15.30 -16.81 4.75
CA MET A 503 14.38 -15.81 4.18
C MET A 503 14.82 -15.27 2.81
N SER A 504 16.13 -15.20 2.56
CA SER A 504 16.69 -14.73 1.27
C SER A 504 16.00 -15.38 0.05
N ALA A 505 15.75 -16.69 0.11
CA ALA A 505 15.07 -17.45 -0.94
C ALA A 505 13.61 -17.00 -1.21
N VAL A 506 12.96 -16.33 -0.26
CA VAL A 506 11.64 -15.70 -0.47
C VAL A 506 11.81 -14.31 -1.10
N HIS A 507 12.74 -13.48 -0.59
CA HIS A 507 13.01 -12.15 -1.14
C HIS A 507 13.51 -12.16 -2.59
N THR A 508 14.08 -13.28 -3.06
CA THR A 508 14.65 -13.42 -4.41
C THR A 508 13.80 -14.28 -5.34
N ASP A 509 12.53 -14.59 -5.02
CA ASP A 509 11.69 -15.39 -5.91
C ASP A 509 11.22 -14.56 -7.12
N THR A 510 11.50 -15.08 -8.31
CA THR A 510 11.38 -14.41 -9.62
C THR A 510 10.20 -14.94 -10.44
N LEU A 511 9.29 -15.74 -9.86
CA LEU A 511 8.19 -16.36 -10.60
C LEU A 511 7.13 -15.32 -11.01
N LEU A 512 7.02 -15.05 -12.31
CA LEU A 512 6.09 -14.07 -12.88
C LEU A 512 4.70 -14.69 -13.12
N ALA A 513 3.86 -14.72 -12.08
CA ALA A 513 2.53 -15.33 -12.17
C ALA A 513 1.57 -14.62 -13.14
N SER A 514 1.70 -13.30 -13.32
CA SER A 514 0.91 -12.48 -14.26
C SER A 514 1.20 -12.76 -15.74
N SER A 515 2.20 -13.58 -16.06
CA SER A 515 2.47 -14.03 -17.44
C SER A 515 1.39 -14.98 -18.00
N ARG A 516 0.57 -15.59 -17.13
CA ARG A 516 -0.41 -16.62 -17.50
C ARG A 516 -1.40 -16.19 -18.60
N PRO A 517 -2.10 -15.04 -18.54
CA PRO A 517 -3.10 -14.68 -19.54
C PRO A 517 -2.50 -14.50 -20.95
N LEU A 518 -1.34 -13.86 -21.03
CA LEU A 518 -0.62 -13.67 -22.29
C LEU A 518 -0.13 -15.00 -22.88
N LEU A 519 0.46 -15.87 -22.06
CA LEU A 519 0.89 -17.21 -22.51
C LEU A 519 -0.31 -18.10 -22.91
N SER A 520 -1.45 -17.99 -22.22
CA SER A 520 -2.68 -18.68 -22.61
C SER A 520 -3.20 -18.23 -23.96
N LEU A 521 -3.21 -16.92 -24.26
CA LEU A 521 -3.57 -16.43 -25.60
C LEU A 521 -2.54 -16.85 -26.66
N LEU A 522 -1.25 -16.83 -26.33
CA LEU A 522 -0.18 -17.26 -27.23
C LEU A 522 -0.30 -18.75 -27.62
N ALA A 523 -0.78 -19.60 -26.72
CA ALA A 523 -1.02 -21.02 -26.99
C ALA A 523 -2.09 -21.26 -28.07
N TRP A 524 -3.07 -20.35 -28.18
CA TRP A 524 -4.19 -20.43 -29.14
C TRP A 524 -4.08 -19.40 -30.28
N ALA A 525 -2.95 -18.69 -30.38
CA ALA A 525 -2.72 -17.67 -31.40
C ALA A 525 -2.83 -18.27 -32.82
N PRO A 526 -3.74 -17.76 -33.67
CA PRO A 526 -4.00 -18.35 -34.99
C PRO A 526 -2.96 -17.93 -36.03
N GLY A 527 -2.78 -18.77 -37.04
CA GLY A 527 -2.09 -18.40 -38.28
C GLY A 527 -0.58 -18.15 -38.19
N LEU A 528 0.06 -18.57 -37.10
CA LEU A 528 1.50 -18.38 -36.89
C LEU A 528 2.35 -19.06 -37.97
N GLY A 529 3.37 -18.35 -38.46
CA GLY A 529 4.46 -18.87 -39.28
C GLY A 529 5.51 -19.60 -38.44
N PRO A 530 6.43 -20.36 -39.09
CA PRO A 530 7.32 -21.29 -38.39
C PRO A 530 8.23 -20.67 -37.33
N ALA A 531 8.59 -19.38 -37.46
CA ALA A 531 9.39 -18.66 -36.47
C ALA A 531 8.57 -18.34 -35.22
N ALA A 532 7.35 -17.82 -35.39
CA ALA A 532 6.43 -17.54 -34.29
C ALA A 532 5.94 -18.81 -33.58
N GLU A 533 5.77 -19.93 -34.31
CA GLU A 533 5.51 -21.23 -33.69
C GLU A 533 6.66 -21.69 -32.78
N ARG A 534 7.92 -21.53 -33.22
CA ARG A 534 9.09 -21.81 -32.37
C ARG A 534 9.13 -20.92 -31.14
N LEU A 535 8.79 -19.64 -31.28
CA LEU A 535 8.71 -18.68 -30.17
C LEU A 535 7.61 -19.06 -29.16
N ARG A 536 6.39 -19.36 -29.63
CA ARG A 536 5.29 -19.91 -28.81
C ARG A 536 5.76 -21.14 -28.05
N ASP A 537 6.24 -22.15 -28.75
CA ASP A 537 6.61 -23.43 -28.16
C ASP A 537 7.76 -23.28 -27.15
N ARG A 538 8.67 -22.31 -27.35
CA ARG A 538 9.72 -21.93 -26.40
C ARG A 538 9.13 -21.27 -25.15
N LEU A 539 8.34 -20.21 -25.30
CA LEU A 539 7.74 -19.47 -24.18
C LEU A 539 6.70 -20.29 -23.38
N LEU A 540 6.05 -21.27 -24.00
CA LEU A 540 5.17 -22.23 -23.30
C LEU A 540 5.93 -23.30 -22.49
N ARG A 541 7.24 -23.47 -22.73
CA ARG A 541 8.13 -24.33 -21.93
C ARG A 541 8.95 -23.57 -20.89
N TRP A 542 9.05 -22.25 -21.01
CA TRP A 542 9.68 -21.39 -20.00
C TRP A 542 8.97 -21.57 -18.66
N ASP A 543 9.74 -21.70 -17.58
CA ASP A 543 9.24 -21.90 -16.21
C ASP A 543 8.56 -20.66 -15.61
N ARG A 544 8.76 -19.50 -16.24
CA ARG A 544 8.28 -18.15 -15.88
C ARG A 544 9.08 -17.47 -14.77
N HIS A 545 10.32 -17.88 -14.55
CA HIS A 545 11.26 -17.12 -13.70
C HIS A 545 11.95 -16.04 -14.52
N MET A 546 11.86 -14.80 -14.03
CA MET A 546 12.50 -13.61 -14.59
C MET A 546 13.97 -13.51 -14.13
N ASP A 547 14.73 -14.60 -14.29
CA ASP A 547 16.11 -14.70 -13.82
C ASP A 547 17.06 -13.89 -14.71
N ALA A 548 18.10 -13.30 -14.10
CA ALA A 548 18.99 -12.35 -14.77
C ALA A 548 19.75 -12.97 -15.97
N ASP A 549 20.02 -14.27 -15.94
CA ASP A 549 20.67 -15.04 -17.02
C ASP A 549 19.67 -15.60 -18.06
N SER A 550 18.36 -15.46 -17.83
CA SER A 550 17.32 -16.01 -18.70
C SER A 550 17.14 -15.20 -19.99
N THR A 551 17.34 -15.86 -21.12
CA THR A 551 16.99 -15.31 -22.45
C THR A 551 15.51 -15.53 -22.81
N ASP A 552 14.81 -16.41 -22.08
CA ASP A 552 13.36 -16.63 -22.24
C ASP A 552 12.57 -15.48 -21.60
N ALA A 553 13.02 -15.00 -20.43
CA ALA A 553 12.49 -13.79 -19.79
C ALA A 553 12.60 -12.56 -20.71
N THR A 554 13.74 -12.38 -21.38
CA THR A 554 13.92 -11.34 -22.43
C THR A 554 12.90 -11.47 -23.56
N LEU A 555 12.67 -12.68 -24.09
CA LEU A 555 11.68 -12.90 -25.15
C LEU A 555 10.25 -12.63 -24.67
N TYR A 556 9.95 -12.99 -23.42
CA TYR A 556 8.67 -12.68 -22.80
C TYR A 556 8.47 -11.17 -22.64
N SER A 557 9.47 -10.41 -22.15
CA SER A 557 9.34 -8.94 -22.02
C SER A 557 9.18 -8.26 -23.38
N ARG A 558 9.88 -8.74 -24.43
CA ARG A 558 9.69 -8.29 -25.81
C ARG A 558 8.25 -8.56 -26.31
N LEU A 559 7.71 -9.77 -26.09
CA LEU A 559 6.33 -10.10 -26.45
C LEU A 559 5.31 -9.24 -25.70
N ARG A 560 5.47 -9.08 -24.38
CA ARG A 560 4.64 -8.21 -23.54
C ARG A 560 4.64 -6.78 -24.07
N THR A 561 5.81 -6.24 -24.38
CA THR A 561 5.99 -4.87 -24.89
C THR A 561 5.33 -4.66 -26.24
N ASP A 562 5.50 -5.58 -27.20
CA ASP A 562 4.85 -5.47 -28.51
C ASP A 562 3.31 -5.58 -28.40
N VAL A 563 2.79 -6.48 -27.56
CA VAL A 563 1.35 -6.56 -27.25
C VAL A 563 0.81 -5.26 -26.66
N VAL A 564 1.52 -4.66 -25.69
CA VAL A 564 1.15 -3.36 -25.09
C VAL A 564 1.08 -2.26 -26.16
N HIS A 565 2.05 -2.20 -27.08
CA HIS A 565 2.01 -1.22 -28.17
C HIS A 565 0.89 -1.48 -29.18
N ARG A 566 0.56 -2.75 -29.50
CA ARG A 566 -0.57 -3.08 -30.38
C ARG A 566 -1.91 -2.75 -29.74
N LEU A 567 -2.08 -3.02 -28.44
CA LEU A 567 -3.26 -2.58 -27.69
C LEU A 567 -3.37 -1.05 -27.69
N ALA A 568 -2.27 -0.33 -27.45
CA ALA A 568 -2.25 1.14 -27.51
C ALA A 568 -2.60 1.70 -28.91
N GLY A 569 -2.28 0.98 -29.98
CA GLY A 569 -2.68 1.31 -31.35
C GLY A 569 -4.12 0.92 -31.72
N HIS A 570 -4.81 0.12 -30.88
CA HIS A 570 -6.12 -0.43 -31.19
C HIS A 570 -7.23 0.65 -31.17
N PRO A 571 -8.18 0.66 -32.12
CA PRO A 571 -9.28 1.64 -32.17
C PRO A 571 -10.03 1.83 -30.83
N ALA A 572 -10.23 0.75 -30.07
CA ALA A 572 -10.93 0.79 -28.77
C ALA A 572 -10.21 1.65 -27.69
N LEU A 573 -8.91 1.89 -27.84
CA LEU A 573 -8.10 2.70 -26.91
C LEU A 573 -7.63 4.03 -27.50
N LYS A 574 -7.90 4.33 -28.78
CA LYS A 574 -7.49 5.59 -29.42
C LYS A 574 -7.96 6.83 -28.67
N GLY A 575 -9.10 6.76 -27.99
CA GLY A 575 -9.59 7.85 -27.15
C GLY A 575 -8.62 8.25 -26.03
N VAL A 576 -7.65 7.42 -25.63
CA VAL A 576 -6.63 7.79 -24.63
C VAL A 576 -5.19 7.58 -25.13
N THR A 577 -4.97 7.40 -26.44
CA THR A 577 -3.63 7.15 -27.00
C THR A 577 -3.35 8.02 -28.22
N GLY A 578 -2.09 8.01 -28.69
CA GLY A 578 -1.71 8.72 -29.91
C GLY A 578 -1.70 10.25 -29.72
N ALA A 579 -2.58 10.95 -30.44
CA ALA A 579 -2.72 12.41 -30.38
C ALA A 579 -3.61 12.85 -29.21
N ASP A 580 -4.61 12.04 -28.85
CA ASP A 580 -5.59 12.32 -27.80
C ASP A 580 -5.15 11.82 -26.42
N ASP A 581 -3.92 11.29 -26.32
CA ASP A 581 -3.29 10.79 -25.09
C ASP A 581 -3.25 11.91 -24.01
N PRO A 582 -3.88 11.73 -22.84
CA PRO A 582 -3.95 12.77 -21.81
C PRO A 582 -2.57 13.20 -21.28
N TRP A 583 -1.53 12.36 -21.39
CA TRP A 583 -0.13 12.76 -21.12
C TRP A 583 0.31 13.96 -21.99
N ARG A 584 -0.22 14.12 -23.21
CA ARG A 584 0.13 15.22 -24.12
C ARG A 584 -0.64 16.51 -23.83
N SER A 585 -1.68 16.46 -23.00
CA SER A 585 -2.55 17.61 -22.77
C SER A 585 -1.85 18.73 -21.99
N ALA A 586 -1.99 19.95 -22.51
CA ALA A 586 -1.56 21.16 -21.80
C ALA A 586 -2.42 21.48 -20.57
N ALA A 587 -3.62 20.89 -20.45
CA ALA A 587 -4.51 21.09 -19.31
C ALA A 587 -3.96 20.51 -18.00
N HIS A 588 -3.07 19.51 -18.08
CA HIS A 588 -2.44 18.88 -16.92
C HIS A 588 -0.99 19.39 -16.74
N PRO A 589 -0.61 19.85 -15.52
CA PRO A 589 0.76 20.19 -15.19
C PRO A 589 1.72 19.04 -15.46
N ALA A 590 2.94 19.36 -15.90
CA ALA A 590 3.89 18.34 -16.35
C ALA A 590 4.25 17.31 -15.25
N LEU A 591 4.27 17.73 -13.98
CA LEU A 591 4.42 16.85 -12.82
C LEU A 591 3.42 15.66 -12.80
N PHE A 592 2.16 15.86 -13.21
CA PHE A 592 1.13 14.82 -13.12
C PHE A 592 0.99 13.98 -14.39
N ARG A 593 1.54 14.44 -15.52
CA ARG A 593 1.50 13.71 -16.79
C ARG A 593 1.96 12.24 -16.68
N PRO A 594 3.00 11.85 -15.91
CA PRO A 594 3.40 10.44 -15.78
C PRO A 594 2.28 9.49 -15.34
N TRP A 595 1.30 9.95 -14.56
CA TRP A 595 0.13 9.14 -14.15
C TRP A 595 -0.92 9.02 -15.25
N LEU A 596 -0.84 9.86 -16.28
CA LEU A 596 -1.76 9.96 -17.42
C LEU A 596 -1.26 9.25 -18.68
N ALA A 597 0.00 8.80 -18.72
CA ALA A 597 0.58 8.13 -19.88
C ALA A 597 -0.09 6.77 -20.11
N ALA A 598 -0.82 6.64 -21.22
CA ALA A 598 -1.64 5.47 -21.49
C ALA A 598 -0.84 4.19 -21.76
N VAL A 599 0.34 4.29 -22.41
CA VAL A 599 1.18 3.11 -22.69
C VAL A 599 1.61 2.38 -21.40
N PRO A 600 2.21 3.05 -20.39
CA PRO A 600 2.40 2.45 -19.06
C PRO A 600 1.11 1.91 -18.44
N ARG A 601 -0.01 2.65 -18.51
CA ARG A 601 -1.30 2.19 -17.93
C ARG A 601 -1.79 0.88 -18.55
N ILE A 602 -1.67 0.73 -19.86
CA ILE A 602 -1.95 -0.52 -20.60
C ILE A 602 -0.97 -1.62 -20.18
N GLY A 603 0.30 -1.27 -19.97
CA GLY A 603 1.35 -2.17 -19.51
C GLY A 603 1.10 -2.80 -18.14
N TYR A 604 0.75 -1.98 -17.13
CA TYR A 604 0.39 -2.48 -15.79
C TYR A 604 -0.96 -3.21 -15.78
N ALA A 605 -1.97 -2.68 -16.49
CA ALA A 605 -3.30 -3.30 -16.55
C ALA A 605 -3.41 -4.49 -17.53
N LEU A 606 -2.30 -4.97 -18.10
CA LEU A 606 -2.31 -5.89 -19.23
C LEU A 606 -3.10 -7.19 -18.95
N GLU A 607 -2.97 -7.77 -17.75
CA GLU A 607 -3.75 -8.95 -17.36
C GLU A 607 -5.26 -8.69 -17.42
N SER A 608 -5.73 -7.54 -16.91
CA SER A 608 -7.15 -7.14 -16.98
C SER A 608 -7.59 -6.92 -18.43
N LEU A 609 -6.78 -6.24 -19.25
CA LEU A 609 -7.10 -5.98 -20.66
C LEU A 609 -7.11 -7.25 -21.54
N LEU A 610 -6.32 -8.27 -21.18
CA LEU A 610 -6.29 -9.56 -21.88
C LEU A 610 -7.40 -10.53 -21.43
N THR A 611 -8.02 -10.29 -20.28
CA THR A 611 -9.06 -11.15 -19.69
C THR A 611 -10.48 -10.58 -19.82
N VAL A 612 -10.67 -9.27 -19.60
CA VAL A 612 -11.98 -8.63 -19.41
C VAL A 612 -12.21 -7.43 -20.34
N GLY A 613 -13.45 -7.34 -20.86
CA GLY A 613 -14.16 -6.08 -21.13
C GLY A 613 -13.74 -5.19 -22.31
N LEU A 614 -12.47 -5.13 -22.72
CA LEU A 614 -12.04 -4.17 -23.74
C LEU A 614 -12.25 -4.66 -25.18
N LEU A 615 -11.82 -5.89 -25.48
CA LEU A 615 -11.79 -6.45 -26.83
C LEU A 615 -12.46 -7.84 -26.88
N PRO A 616 -13.12 -8.22 -27.98
CA PRO A 616 -13.50 -9.61 -28.27
C PRO A 616 -12.31 -10.57 -28.17
N TYR A 617 -12.57 -11.84 -27.84
CA TYR A 617 -11.50 -12.83 -27.60
C TYR A 617 -10.64 -13.07 -28.86
N GLU A 618 -11.26 -13.09 -30.01
CA GLU A 618 -10.65 -13.19 -31.33
C GLU A 618 -9.68 -12.03 -31.64
N ASP A 619 -10.02 -10.80 -31.24
CA ASP A 619 -9.14 -9.63 -31.41
C ASP A 619 -7.93 -9.72 -30.48
N ARG A 620 -8.11 -10.23 -29.25
CA ARG A 620 -7.01 -10.48 -28.31
C ARG A 620 -6.04 -11.54 -28.85
N LEU A 621 -6.58 -12.62 -29.43
CA LEU A 621 -5.77 -13.64 -30.11
C LEU A 621 -5.02 -13.06 -31.32
N ALA A 622 -5.68 -12.23 -32.15
CA ALA A 622 -5.06 -11.61 -33.32
C ALA A 622 -3.91 -10.66 -32.94
N VAL A 623 -4.08 -9.85 -31.88
CA VAL A 623 -3.02 -8.99 -31.33
C VAL A 623 -1.82 -9.81 -30.85
N VAL A 624 -2.04 -10.88 -30.08
CA VAL A 624 -0.96 -11.73 -29.57
C VAL A 624 -0.26 -12.49 -30.70
N ALA A 625 -0.99 -12.98 -31.70
CA ALA A 625 -0.43 -13.63 -32.88
C ALA A 625 0.49 -12.69 -33.67
N ALA A 626 0.02 -11.47 -33.97
CA ALA A 626 0.81 -10.47 -34.69
C ALA A 626 2.06 -10.02 -33.89
N SER A 627 1.99 -10.05 -32.56
CA SER A 627 3.14 -9.75 -31.69
C SER A 627 4.16 -10.89 -31.67
N ALA A 628 3.70 -12.15 -31.68
CA ALA A 628 4.57 -13.31 -31.78
C ALA A 628 5.36 -13.32 -33.09
N GLU A 629 4.74 -12.95 -34.21
CA GLU A 629 5.42 -12.79 -35.51
C GLU A 629 6.52 -11.72 -35.47
N ALA A 630 6.20 -10.52 -34.97
CA ALA A 630 7.15 -9.42 -34.90
C ALA A 630 8.36 -9.73 -34.01
N VAL A 631 8.11 -10.32 -32.83
CA VAL A 631 9.18 -10.71 -31.89
C VAL A 631 10.00 -11.89 -32.43
N ALA A 632 9.39 -12.84 -33.12
CA ALA A 632 10.11 -13.95 -33.74
C ALA A 632 11.03 -13.47 -34.87
N ALA A 633 10.56 -12.60 -35.76
CA ALA A 633 11.38 -11.99 -36.81
C ALA A 633 12.55 -11.19 -36.23
N ALA A 634 12.28 -10.33 -35.24
CA ALA A 634 13.32 -9.56 -34.56
C ALA A 634 14.35 -10.45 -33.82
N ALA A 635 13.93 -11.61 -33.31
CA ALA A 635 14.83 -12.57 -32.65
C ALA A 635 15.68 -13.40 -33.64
N GLU A 636 15.26 -13.55 -34.90
CA GLU A 636 16.07 -14.14 -35.97
C GLU A 636 17.13 -13.16 -36.50
N GLU A 637 16.83 -11.86 -36.52
CA GLU A 637 17.81 -10.80 -36.84
C GLU A 637 18.78 -10.52 -35.69
N THR A 638 18.27 -10.40 -34.46
CA THR A 638 19.06 -10.12 -33.25
C THR A 638 18.62 -11.03 -32.09
N PRO A 639 19.36 -12.14 -31.86
CA PRO A 639 19.08 -13.06 -30.76
C PRO A 639 18.96 -12.36 -29.40
N PRO A 640 18.09 -12.85 -28.50
CA PRO A 640 17.90 -12.27 -27.17
C PRO A 640 19.15 -12.48 -26.29
N GLY A 641 19.65 -11.39 -25.70
CA GLY A 641 20.58 -11.45 -24.57
C GLY A 641 19.88 -11.82 -23.26
N PRO A 642 20.64 -12.18 -22.21
CA PRO A 642 20.15 -12.35 -20.84
C PRO A 642 19.30 -11.18 -20.33
N TRP A 643 18.31 -11.46 -19.49
CA TRP A 643 17.41 -10.45 -18.93
C TRP A 643 18.15 -9.31 -18.23
N GLY A 644 19.16 -9.63 -17.41
CA GLY A 644 19.94 -8.66 -16.65
C GLY A 644 20.79 -7.71 -17.50
N GLU A 645 20.99 -7.97 -18.80
CA GLU A 645 21.64 -7.00 -19.70
C GLU A 645 20.69 -5.84 -20.06
N LEU A 646 19.38 -6.09 -20.06
CA LEU A 646 18.32 -5.11 -20.31
C LEU A 646 17.76 -4.53 -19.00
N HIS A 647 17.54 -5.40 -18.02
CA HIS A 647 16.89 -5.09 -16.75
C HIS A 647 17.90 -4.60 -15.71
N ARG A 648 18.31 -3.35 -15.89
CA ARG A 648 19.34 -2.70 -15.09
C ARG A 648 18.76 -1.64 -14.17
N LEU A 649 19.34 -1.51 -12.98
CA LEU A 649 18.99 -0.47 -12.02
C LEU A 649 19.28 0.91 -12.63
N SER A 650 18.31 1.81 -12.59
CA SER A 650 18.43 3.22 -12.96
C SER A 650 17.95 4.08 -11.80
N PRO A 651 18.81 4.33 -10.79
CA PRO A 651 18.39 4.97 -9.55
C PRO A 651 18.22 6.49 -9.74
N TRP A 652 17.29 7.09 -8.99
CA TRP A 652 17.13 8.54 -8.99
C TRP A 652 18.29 9.22 -8.27
N GLN A 653 18.74 10.36 -8.81
CA GLN A 653 19.82 11.18 -8.29
C GLN A 653 19.48 12.65 -8.52
N ALA A 654 19.80 13.52 -7.57
CA ALA A 654 19.59 14.96 -7.72
C ALA A 654 20.56 15.58 -8.76
N LEU A 655 21.77 15.02 -8.91
CA LEU A 655 22.81 15.48 -9.83
C LEU A 655 23.43 14.28 -10.57
N PRO A 656 22.74 13.71 -11.58
CA PRO A 656 23.18 12.48 -12.25
C PRO A 656 24.52 12.63 -12.99
N ASP A 657 24.86 13.85 -13.43
CA ASP A 657 26.09 14.16 -14.17
C ASP A 657 27.37 14.14 -13.30
N LEU A 658 27.24 14.00 -11.98
CA LEU A 658 28.38 13.83 -11.07
C LEU A 658 28.87 12.38 -10.95
N VAL A 659 28.20 11.43 -11.59
CA VAL A 659 28.65 10.04 -11.66
C VAL A 659 29.81 9.92 -12.66
N PRO A 660 31.00 9.45 -12.26
CA PRO A 660 32.10 9.25 -13.21
C PRO A 660 31.78 8.17 -14.25
N ASP A 661 32.14 8.45 -15.51
CA ASP A 661 32.12 7.46 -16.59
C ASP A 661 33.02 6.25 -16.25
N GLY A 662 32.55 5.04 -16.58
CA GLY A 662 33.31 3.79 -16.47
C GLY A 662 32.75 2.80 -15.45
N SER A 663 33.62 2.10 -14.72
CA SER A 663 33.25 1.02 -13.80
C SER A 663 32.30 1.45 -12.67
N ASP A 664 32.38 2.72 -12.26
CA ASP A 664 31.55 3.26 -11.19
C ASP A 664 30.10 3.51 -11.64
N ALA A 665 29.87 3.82 -12.92
CA ALA A 665 28.53 3.89 -13.51
C ALA A 665 27.91 2.49 -13.63
N GLU A 666 28.69 1.49 -14.06
CA GLU A 666 28.27 0.08 -14.11
C GLU A 666 27.90 -0.45 -12.70
N ALA A 667 28.68 -0.09 -11.67
CA ALA A 667 28.43 -0.49 -10.28
C ALA A 667 27.16 0.14 -9.66
N ILE A 668 26.71 1.30 -10.15
CA ILE A 668 25.43 1.94 -9.75
C ILE A 668 24.24 1.31 -10.47
N ARG A 669 24.48 0.71 -11.64
CA ARG A 669 23.44 0.18 -12.54
C ARG A 669 23.54 -1.33 -12.75
N PRO A 670 23.65 -2.17 -11.71
CA PRO A 670 23.73 -3.62 -11.89
C PRO A 670 22.49 -4.17 -12.61
N GLY A 671 22.69 -5.22 -13.39
CA GLY A 671 21.62 -6.06 -13.93
C GLY A 671 21.04 -6.96 -12.85
N LEU A 672 19.72 -7.06 -12.75
CA LEU A 672 19.05 -7.90 -11.76
C LEU A 672 18.04 -8.85 -12.40
N ALA A 673 17.64 -9.85 -11.60
CA ALA A 673 16.47 -10.67 -11.82
C ALA A 673 15.22 -9.99 -11.25
N GLY A 674 14.04 -10.49 -11.61
CA GLY A 674 12.74 -10.01 -11.17
C GLY A 674 12.00 -9.20 -12.24
N ASP A 675 10.77 -8.84 -11.89
CA ASP A 675 9.84 -8.00 -12.66
C ASP A 675 8.76 -7.47 -11.69
N HIS A 676 7.81 -6.64 -12.13
CA HIS A 676 6.85 -5.95 -11.26
C HIS A 676 6.03 -6.89 -10.35
N ASP A 677 5.47 -7.98 -10.88
CA ASP A 677 4.63 -8.93 -10.13
C ASP A 677 5.40 -10.07 -9.44
N CYS A 678 6.72 -10.13 -9.59
CA CYS A 678 7.57 -11.10 -8.89
C CYS A 678 7.69 -10.74 -7.39
N VAL A 679 8.03 -11.70 -6.53
CA VAL A 679 8.31 -11.37 -5.11
C VAL A 679 9.53 -10.45 -5.04
N LEU A 680 10.57 -10.76 -5.80
CA LEU A 680 11.62 -9.82 -6.19
C LEU A 680 11.05 -8.79 -7.17
N SER A 681 10.33 -7.80 -6.64
CA SER A 681 9.68 -6.76 -7.46
C SER A 681 10.70 -5.73 -7.93
N THR A 682 11.31 -5.95 -9.09
CA THR A 682 12.15 -4.97 -9.79
C THR A 682 11.33 -4.42 -10.97
N SER A 683 10.68 -3.28 -10.76
CA SER A 683 9.71 -2.75 -11.73
C SER A 683 10.38 -1.80 -12.71
N GLY A 684 10.54 -2.26 -13.95
CA GLY A 684 10.68 -1.40 -15.13
C GLY A 684 9.39 -0.61 -15.40
N VAL A 685 9.24 -0.10 -16.62
CA VAL A 685 7.99 0.52 -17.10
C VAL A 685 7.52 -0.23 -18.35
N PRO A 686 6.60 -1.22 -18.22
CA PRO A 686 6.18 -2.04 -19.35
C PRO A 686 5.65 -1.20 -20.53
N GLY A 687 6.13 -1.49 -21.74
CA GLY A 687 5.84 -0.69 -22.93
C GLY A 687 6.66 0.60 -23.08
N VAL A 688 7.63 0.88 -22.20
CA VAL A 688 8.50 2.08 -22.29
C VAL A 688 9.98 1.74 -22.08
N THR A 689 10.31 1.01 -21.01
CA THR A 689 11.70 0.61 -20.75
C THR A 689 11.78 -0.59 -19.81
N ASP A 690 12.74 -1.49 -20.06
CA ASP A 690 13.11 -2.56 -19.15
C ASP A 690 14.04 -2.07 -18.01
N LEU A 691 14.58 -0.84 -18.08
CA LEU A 691 15.33 -0.26 -16.96
C LEU A 691 14.40 -0.05 -15.75
N PHE A 692 14.83 -0.49 -14.57
CA PHE A 692 14.02 -0.35 -13.35
C PHE A 692 14.57 0.73 -12.42
N ALA A 693 13.69 1.64 -12.02
CA ALA A 693 13.96 2.63 -10.97
C ALA A 693 13.27 2.28 -9.64
N ARG A 694 12.35 1.30 -9.64
CA ARG A 694 11.59 0.88 -8.46
C ARG A 694 11.94 -0.56 -8.07
N GLY A 695 12.18 -0.79 -6.79
CA GLY A 695 12.41 -2.13 -6.25
C GLY A 695 12.85 -2.13 -4.78
N PRO A 696 13.42 -3.23 -4.26
CA PRO A 696 13.75 -3.40 -2.84
C PRO A 696 14.71 -2.33 -2.30
N ALA A 697 14.16 -1.24 -1.77
CA ALA A 697 14.92 -0.12 -1.21
C ALA A 697 15.60 -0.46 0.12
N ALA A 698 15.16 -1.56 0.74
CA ALA A 698 15.88 -2.34 1.74
C ALA A 698 15.34 -3.78 1.71
N ARG A 699 16.04 -4.71 2.37
CA ARG A 699 15.47 -5.99 2.82
C ARG A 699 15.80 -6.16 4.30
N TYR A 700 14.89 -6.71 5.09
CA TYR A 700 15.09 -6.96 6.52
C TYR A 700 14.48 -8.30 6.96
N VAL A 701 15.03 -8.84 8.03
CA VAL A 701 14.56 -10.01 8.76
C VAL A 701 14.81 -9.80 10.25
N TRP A 702 13.75 -9.72 11.03
CA TRP A 702 13.76 -9.55 12.49
C TRP A 702 13.55 -10.90 13.16
N ASP A 703 14.50 -11.32 13.99
CA ASP A 703 14.46 -12.55 14.79
C ASP A 703 14.18 -12.23 16.26
N LEU A 704 12.99 -12.64 16.73
CA LEU A 704 12.53 -12.37 18.09
C LEU A 704 13.13 -13.36 19.12
N ALA A 705 13.71 -14.49 18.73
CA ALA A 705 14.47 -15.32 19.67
C ALA A 705 15.81 -14.65 20.00
N ARG A 706 16.49 -14.13 18.98
CA ARG A 706 17.84 -13.56 19.09
C ARG A 706 18.00 -12.38 18.14
N ARG A 707 17.96 -11.16 18.70
CA ARG A 707 18.07 -9.91 17.94
C ARG A 707 19.36 -9.83 17.12
N GLU A 708 20.45 -10.44 17.58
CA GLU A 708 21.72 -10.56 16.86
C GLU A 708 21.69 -11.50 15.64
N ASP A 709 20.72 -12.42 15.54
CA ASP A 709 20.53 -13.29 14.38
C ASP A 709 19.65 -12.62 13.29
N SER A 710 19.12 -11.42 13.58
CA SER A 710 18.44 -10.54 12.61
C SER A 710 19.37 -10.10 11.48
N ARG A 711 18.77 -9.76 10.32
CA ARG A 711 19.51 -9.44 9.09
C ARG A 711 18.89 -8.29 8.32
N TRP A 712 19.72 -7.58 7.56
CA TRP A 712 19.28 -6.47 6.70
C TRP A 712 20.26 -6.19 5.56
N VAL A 713 19.81 -5.46 4.52
CA VAL A 713 20.67 -4.91 3.46
C VAL A 713 19.98 -3.73 2.76
N VAL A 714 20.76 -2.76 2.29
CA VAL A 714 20.31 -1.65 1.41
C VAL A 714 21.01 -1.72 0.04
N PRO A 715 20.45 -1.12 -1.04
CA PRO A 715 21.04 -1.19 -2.39
C PRO A 715 22.49 -0.69 -2.54
N PHE A 716 22.92 0.22 -1.67
CA PHE A 716 24.22 0.92 -1.76
C PHE A 716 25.10 0.64 -0.54
N GLY A 717 25.02 1.47 0.50
CA GLY A 717 25.74 1.32 1.75
C GLY A 717 25.22 2.31 2.79
N ALA A 718 25.82 2.31 3.99
CA ALA A 718 25.39 3.20 5.07
C ALA A 718 25.60 4.70 4.74
N SER A 719 26.70 5.01 4.06
CA SER A 719 27.18 6.37 3.80
C SER A 719 26.72 6.93 2.46
N GLY A 720 26.11 8.12 2.47
CA GLY A 720 25.82 8.85 1.24
C GLY A 720 27.05 9.53 0.63
N VAL A 721 28.12 9.72 1.42
CA VAL A 721 29.32 10.46 1.03
C VAL A 721 30.10 9.74 -0.07
N PRO A 722 30.29 10.34 -1.27
CA PRO A 722 31.11 9.76 -2.34
C PRO A 722 32.54 9.46 -1.88
N GLY A 723 33.11 8.34 -2.36
CA GLY A 723 34.46 7.88 -1.99
C GLY A 723 34.57 7.26 -0.59
N SER A 724 33.51 7.25 0.22
CA SER A 724 33.44 6.46 1.45
C SER A 724 33.51 4.96 1.14
N ALA A 725 34.24 4.19 1.96
CA ALA A 725 34.25 2.72 1.86
C ALA A 725 32.82 2.14 1.98
N HIS A 726 31.98 2.79 2.79
CA HIS A 726 30.59 2.39 3.06
C HIS A 726 29.57 3.05 2.14
N HIS A 727 30.00 3.50 0.95
CA HIS A 727 29.11 4.10 -0.05
C HIS A 727 28.36 3.04 -0.88
N ARG A 728 29.01 1.90 -1.20
CA ARG A 728 28.46 0.84 -2.08
C ARG A 728 28.87 -0.59 -1.67
N ASP A 729 29.39 -0.75 -0.45
CA ASP A 729 29.89 -2.04 0.06
C ASP A 729 28.78 -3.10 0.20
N GLN A 730 27.52 -2.70 0.40
CA GLN A 730 26.37 -3.60 0.43
C GLN A 730 25.78 -3.94 -0.94
N THR A 731 26.09 -3.18 -2.01
CA THR A 731 25.55 -3.45 -3.37
C THR A 731 25.77 -4.90 -3.84
N PRO A 732 26.96 -5.53 -3.66
CA PRO A 732 27.16 -6.93 -4.05
C PRO A 732 26.29 -7.92 -3.26
N LEU A 733 26.01 -7.65 -1.98
CA LEU A 733 25.10 -8.46 -1.17
C LEU A 733 23.66 -8.30 -1.71
N TRP A 734 23.23 -7.05 -1.90
CA TRP A 734 21.88 -6.72 -2.35
C TRP A 734 21.55 -7.31 -3.74
N VAL A 735 22.50 -7.30 -4.69
CA VAL A 735 22.34 -7.92 -6.01
C VAL A 735 22.17 -9.45 -5.90
N ARG A 736 22.91 -10.12 -5.00
CA ARG A 736 22.78 -11.56 -4.75
C ARG A 736 21.61 -11.94 -3.83
N GLY A 737 20.90 -10.95 -3.27
CA GLY A 737 19.85 -11.18 -2.27
C GLY A 737 20.37 -11.63 -0.90
N GLU A 738 21.68 -11.51 -0.65
CA GLU A 738 22.30 -11.76 0.65
C GLU A 738 22.01 -10.61 1.61
N LEU A 739 21.96 -10.90 2.92
CA LEU A 739 21.70 -9.92 3.97
C LEU A 739 22.80 -9.93 5.03
N ALA A 740 23.31 -8.74 5.35
CA ALA A 740 24.25 -8.51 6.45
C ALA A 740 23.57 -8.80 7.80
N GLN A 741 24.34 -9.29 8.78
CA GLN A 741 23.86 -9.56 10.13
C GLN A 741 23.78 -8.25 10.95
N VAL A 742 22.79 -8.14 11.84
CA VAL A 742 22.65 -7.00 12.73
C VAL A 742 23.60 -7.12 13.93
N VAL A 743 24.55 -6.20 14.06
CA VAL A 743 25.49 -6.18 15.20
C VAL A 743 24.84 -5.51 16.42
N THR A 744 24.74 -6.26 17.53
CA THR A 744 24.13 -5.77 18.80
C THR A 744 25.13 -5.69 19.96
N ASP A 745 26.26 -6.39 19.89
CA ASP A 745 27.32 -6.32 20.90
C ASP A 745 28.18 -5.06 20.70
N TRP A 746 28.16 -4.16 21.69
CA TRP A 746 28.95 -2.93 21.68
C TRP A 746 30.47 -3.16 21.63
N ASN A 747 30.95 -4.36 22.01
CA ASN A 747 32.38 -4.71 21.95
C ASN A 747 32.86 -5.02 20.52
N LEU A 748 31.94 -5.25 19.58
CA LEU A 748 32.22 -5.48 18.16
C LEU A 748 32.15 -4.19 17.33
N LEU A 749 31.89 -3.03 17.96
CA LEU A 749 31.67 -1.76 17.28
C LEU A 749 32.85 -0.79 17.45
N HIS A 750 33.18 -0.09 16.37
CA HIS A 750 34.27 0.89 16.31
C HIS A 750 33.78 2.25 16.82
N ARG A 751 34.36 2.75 17.91
CA ARG A 751 34.01 4.07 18.47
C ARG A 751 34.50 5.20 17.56
N THR A 752 33.61 6.09 17.15
CA THR A 752 33.96 7.29 16.37
C THR A 752 34.41 8.41 17.32
N PRO A 753 35.58 9.06 17.11
CA PRO A 753 36.00 10.21 17.91
C PRO A 753 35.13 11.45 17.65
N HIS A 754 34.72 12.16 18.70
CA HIS A 754 33.97 13.42 18.58
C HIS A 754 34.86 14.66 18.78
N HIS A 755 34.66 15.68 17.93
CA HIS A 755 35.08 17.05 18.21
C HIS A 755 33.95 17.83 18.91
N ARG A 756 34.30 18.65 19.91
CA ARG A 756 33.36 19.41 20.76
C ARG A 756 32.83 20.67 20.08
N THR A 757 31.52 20.87 20.09
CA THR A 757 30.84 22.17 19.95
C THR A 757 30.17 22.56 21.28
N LYS A 758 29.97 23.86 21.55
CA LYS A 758 29.43 24.38 22.83
C LYS A 758 27.96 24.82 22.66
N PRO A 759 27.06 24.54 23.64
CA PRO A 759 25.66 24.93 23.55
C PRO A 759 25.40 26.39 23.97
N HIS A 760 24.41 27.03 23.32
CA HIS A 760 23.85 28.33 23.69
C HIS A 760 22.49 28.15 24.41
N ARG A 761 22.17 29.02 25.37
CA ARG A 761 20.89 29.03 26.12
C ARG A 761 19.97 30.18 25.67
N THR A 762 18.67 29.91 25.62
CA THR A 762 17.58 30.92 25.61
C THR A 762 16.54 30.59 26.70
N SER A 763 15.68 31.55 27.07
CA SER A 763 14.73 31.44 28.19
C SER A 763 13.28 31.73 27.74
N PRO A 764 12.25 31.16 28.41
CA PRO A 764 10.87 31.22 27.93
C PRO A 764 10.06 32.39 28.53
N HIS A 765 9.04 32.84 27.77
CA HIS A 765 7.93 33.66 28.26
C HIS A 765 6.61 32.86 28.27
N ARG A 766 5.65 33.30 29.11
CA ARG A 766 4.44 32.55 29.44
C ARG A 766 3.25 33.51 29.56
N THR A 767 2.13 33.22 28.89
CA THR A 767 0.83 33.88 29.09
C THR A 767 -0.30 32.86 29.05
N SER A 768 -1.44 33.21 29.65
CA SER A 768 -2.53 32.31 30.06
C SER A 768 -3.88 32.69 29.45
N HIS A 769 -4.77 31.71 29.23
CA HIS A 769 -6.18 31.92 28.86
C HIS A 769 -7.14 31.05 29.70
N HIS A 770 -8.40 31.50 29.79
CA HIS A 770 -9.54 30.79 30.38
C HIS A 770 -10.57 30.41 29.29
N PRO A 771 -11.44 29.39 29.50
CA PRO A 771 -12.37 28.87 28.48
C PRO A 771 -13.87 29.05 28.81
N GLU A 772 -14.70 28.86 27.78
CA GLU A 772 -16.16 28.56 27.73
C GLU A 772 -16.43 28.10 26.27
N GLU A 773 -17.45 27.37 25.82
CA GLU A 773 -18.38 26.31 26.26
C GLU A 773 -19.37 26.09 25.06
N THR A 774 -20.11 24.98 24.97
CA THR A 774 -20.77 24.49 23.71
C THR A 774 -22.26 24.18 23.88
N PRO A 775 -23.11 24.20 22.82
CA PRO A 775 -24.37 23.43 22.85
C PRO A 775 -24.84 22.68 21.56
N ALA A 776 -25.16 21.39 21.77
CA ALA A 776 -26.34 20.59 21.33
C ALA A 776 -26.84 20.43 19.85
N MET A 777 -27.31 19.20 19.55
CA MET A 777 -27.87 18.69 18.28
C MET A 777 -29.41 18.58 18.26
N THR A 778 -30.01 18.36 17.08
CA THR A 778 -31.44 18.01 16.87
C THR A 778 -31.66 16.79 15.94
N ALA A 779 -32.84 16.16 15.98
CA ALA A 779 -33.11 14.79 15.51
C ALA A 779 -33.72 14.62 14.08
N ALA A 780 -33.84 13.37 13.62
CA ALA A 780 -34.24 12.92 12.27
C ALA A 780 -35.64 12.20 12.22
N PRO A 781 -36.25 11.95 11.03
CA PRO A 781 -37.65 11.51 10.88
C PRO A 781 -37.89 9.97 10.82
N GLU A 782 -39.16 9.55 10.87
CA GLU A 782 -39.63 8.14 11.03
C GLU A 782 -39.80 7.31 9.72
N PRO A 783 -39.70 5.96 9.78
CA PRO A 783 -39.75 5.05 8.62
C PRO A 783 -41.16 4.57 8.17
N VAL A 784 -41.25 4.03 6.94
CA VAL A 784 -42.49 3.57 6.29
C VAL A 784 -42.64 2.04 6.29
N ALA A 785 -43.86 1.55 6.59
CA ALA A 785 -44.17 0.12 6.71
C ALA A 785 -44.07 -0.67 5.38
N PRO A 786 -43.52 -1.91 5.36
CA PRO A 786 -43.28 -2.69 4.14
C PRO A 786 -44.48 -2.87 3.21
N ALA A 787 -45.68 -3.09 3.75
CA ALA A 787 -46.88 -3.33 2.94
C ALA A 787 -47.26 -2.14 2.04
N LEU A 788 -46.85 -0.93 2.41
CA LEU A 788 -47.10 0.32 1.67
C LEU A 788 -46.03 0.63 0.62
N ARG A 789 -44.92 -0.12 0.58
CA ARG A 789 -43.84 0.10 -0.39
C ARG A 789 -44.25 -0.37 -1.79
N PRO A 790 -43.73 0.26 -2.87
CA PRO A 790 -43.92 -0.23 -4.23
C PRO A 790 -43.27 -1.61 -4.38
N ALA A 791 -43.93 -2.51 -5.10
CA ALA A 791 -43.42 -3.84 -5.36
C ALA A 791 -42.72 -3.90 -6.72
N VAL A 792 -41.56 -4.55 -6.78
CA VAL A 792 -40.83 -4.83 -8.04
C VAL A 792 -41.45 -6.02 -8.79
N HIS A 793 -42.17 -6.88 -8.08
CA HIS A 793 -42.91 -8.00 -8.64
C HIS A 793 -44.17 -8.29 -7.81
N GLU A 794 -45.27 -8.63 -8.47
CA GLU A 794 -46.51 -9.05 -7.82
C GLU A 794 -47.13 -10.21 -8.62
N GLN A 795 -47.39 -11.33 -7.95
CA GLN A 795 -48.02 -12.51 -8.54
C GLN A 795 -49.11 -13.08 -7.64
N LYS A 796 -50.30 -13.29 -8.20
CA LYS A 796 -51.38 -14.03 -7.55
C LYS A 796 -51.22 -15.53 -7.82
N ILE A 797 -51.07 -16.32 -6.77
CA ILE A 797 -50.93 -17.78 -6.85
C ILE A 797 -52.22 -18.44 -6.35
N GLU A 798 -52.84 -19.27 -7.19
CA GLU A 798 -54.10 -19.94 -6.88
C GLU A 798 -53.97 -20.84 -5.64
N GLY A 799 -54.91 -20.71 -4.70
CA GLY A 799 -54.89 -21.44 -3.42
C GLY A 799 -53.82 -20.98 -2.42
N PHE A 800 -52.94 -20.04 -2.77
CA PHE A 800 -51.87 -19.57 -1.89
C PHE A 800 -52.03 -18.11 -1.45
N GLY A 801 -52.42 -17.19 -2.35
CA GLY A 801 -52.54 -15.75 -2.07
C GLY A 801 -51.75 -14.89 -3.08
N THR A 802 -51.67 -13.58 -2.82
CA THR A 802 -50.83 -12.66 -3.61
C THR A 802 -49.45 -12.53 -2.97
N VAL A 803 -48.40 -12.81 -3.74
CA VAL A 803 -46.99 -12.62 -3.36
C VAL A 803 -46.50 -11.31 -3.97
N ARG A 804 -45.95 -10.41 -3.14
CA ARG A 804 -45.33 -9.14 -3.54
C ARG A 804 -43.86 -9.14 -3.13
N LEU A 805 -42.95 -8.77 -4.03
CA LEU A 805 -41.56 -8.47 -3.69
C LEU A 805 -41.41 -6.96 -3.53
N VAL A 806 -41.09 -6.50 -2.32
CA VAL A 806 -40.73 -5.09 -2.05
C VAL A 806 -39.24 -5.03 -1.67
N PRO A 807 -38.48 -3.99 -2.07
CA PRO A 807 -37.12 -3.80 -1.58
C PRO A 807 -37.07 -3.77 -0.04
N VAL A 808 -36.02 -4.34 0.52
CA VAL A 808 -35.67 -4.17 1.94
C VAL A 808 -35.37 -2.69 2.17
N ASP A 809 -35.95 -2.13 3.22
CA ASP A 809 -35.52 -0.85 3.81
C ASP A 809 -34.66 -1.22 5.02
N PRO A 810 -33.32 -1.08 4.95
CA PRO A 810 -32.46 -1.58 6.02
C PRO A 810 -32.76 -0.96 7.38
N ALA A 811 -33.08 0.33 7.43
CA ALA A 811 -33.37 1.04 8.67
C ALA A 811 -34.70 0.59 9.30
N ALA A 812 -35.74 0.40 8.48
CA ALA A 812 -37.06 -0.03 8.94
C ALA A 812 -37.10 -1.54 9.26
N ASP A 813 -36.46 -2.37 8.45
CA ASP A 813 -36.65 -3.82 8.44
C ASP A 813 -35.62 -4.58 9.28
N ALA A 814 -34.50 -3.94 9.69
CA ALA A 814 -33.44 -4.61 10.46
C ALA A 814 -33.94 -5.34 11.72
N GLY A 815 -34.97 -4.83 12.39
CA GLY A 815 -35.57 -5.52 13.55
C GLY A 815 -36.24 -6.85 13.19
N LEU A 816 -36.96 -6.88 12.06
CA LEU A 816 -37.61 -8.07 11.52
C LEU A 816 -36.57 -9.06 10.98
N LEU A 817 -35.63 -8.57 10.16
CA LEU A 817 -34.61 -9.39 9.52
C LEU A 817 -33.65 -9.99 10.55
N HIS A 818 -33.22 -9.23 11.57
CA HIS A 818 -32.43 -9.75 12.69
C HIS A 818 -33.14 -10.92 13.38
N GLY A 819 -34.45 -10.79 13.63
CA GLY A 819 -35.27 -11.86 14.19
C GLY A 819 -35.36 -13.12 13.31
N TRP A 820 -35.06 -13.04 12.02
CA TRP A 820 -35.09 -14.19 11.10
C TRP A 820 -33.71 -14.82 10.86
N VAL A 821 -32.67 -14.00 10.71
CA VAL A 821 -31.33 -14.44 10.29
C VAL A 821 -30.46 -14.96 11.43
N THR A 822 -30.80 -14.62 12.68
CA THR A 822 -30.07 -15.05 13.89
C THR A 822 -30.53 -16.39 14.45
N GLU A 823 -31.71 -16.90 14.04
CA GLU A 823 -32.24 -18.17 14.55
C GLU A 823 -31.40 -19.39 14.14
N GLU A 824 -31.39 -20.46 14.96
CA GLU A 824 -30.67 -21.70 14.65
C GLU A 824 -31.09 -22.31 13.29
N ARG A 825 -32.37 -22.18 12.90
CA ARG A 825 -32.85 -22.61 11.58
C ARG A 825 -32.20 -21.87 10.41
N ALA A 826 -31.71 -20.65 10.66
CA ALA A 826 -31.04 -19.77 9.72
C ALA A 826 -29.51 -19.80 9.84
N ARG A 827 -28.92 -20.70 10.65
CA ARG A 827 -27.46 -20.80 10.84
C ARG A 827 -26.62 -20.90 9.55
N PHE A 828 -27.20 -21.42 8.47
CA PHE A 828 -26.57 -21.51 7.15
C PHE A 828 -26.59 -20.19 6.34
N TRP A 829 -27.23 -19.14 6.87
CA TRP A 829 -27.23 -17.76 6.38
C TRP A 829 -26.04 -16.95 6.91
N GLY A 830 -25.24 -17.50 7.84
CA GLY A 830 -24.00 -16.89 8.34
C GLY A 830 -24.17 -15.77 9.37
N MET A 831 -25.40 -15.45 9.79
CA MET A 831 -25.69 -14.29 10.65
C MET A 831 -26.11 -14.63 12.09
N ALA A 832 -25.87 -15.87 12.56
CA ALA A 832 -26.35 -16.36 13.87
C ALA A 832 -25.98 -15.43 15.05
N ASP A 833 -24.75 -14.94 15.08
CA ASP A 833 -24.21 -14.13 16.18
C ASP A 833 -24.24 -12.60 15.91
N HIS A 834 -24.95 -12.14 14.88
CA HIS A 834 -24.97 -10.72 14.49
C HIS A 834 -25.99 -9.92 15.31
N THR A 835 -25.61 -8.71 15.75
CA THR A 835 -26.52 -7.74 16.38
C THR A 835 -27.48 -7.14 15.36
N ARG A 836 -28.56 -6.50 15.84
CA ARG A 836 -29.53 -5.79 14.97
C ARG A 836 -28.85 -4.73 14.11
N GLU A 837 -27.89 -4.01 14.69
CA GLU A 837 -27.13 -2.96 14.02
C GLU A 837 -26.23 -3.54 12.92
N GLN A 838 -25.56 -4.67 13.17
CA GLN A 838 -24.78 -5.38 12.14
C GLN A 838 -25.67 -5.94 11.03
N VAL A 839 -26.85 -6.46 11.36
CA VAL A 839 -27.83 -6.91 10.36
C VAL A 839 -28.30 -5.73 9.51
N ARG A 840 -28.59 -4.56 10.11
CA ARG A 840 -28.88 -3.32 9.36
C ARG A 840 -27.74 -2.97 8.41
N GLU A 841 -26.51 -2.89 8.91
CA GLU A 841 -25.32 -2.52 8.14
C GLU A 841 -25.08 -3.45 6.93
N ILE A 842 -25.37 -4.75 7.07
CA ILE A 842 -25.27 -5.69 5.95
C ILE A 842 -26.35 -5.45 4.89
N TYR A 843 -27.59 -5.14 5.27
CA TYR A 843 -28.61 -4.79 4.29
C TYR A 843 -28.41 -3.38 3.70
N GLU A 844 -27.82 -2.42 4.44
CA GLU A 844 -27.35 -1.13 3.89
C GLU A 844 -26.22 -1.35 2.85
N PHE A 845 -25.30 -2.29 3.12
CA PHE A 845 -24.29 -2.68 2.15
C PHE A 845 -24.91 -3.34 0.92
N VAL A 846 -25.81 -4.32 1.08
CA VAL A 846 -26.47 -5.00 -0.06
C VAL A 846 -27.28 -4.01 -0.90
N ASP A 847 -28.04 -3.09 -0.29
CA ASP A 847 -28.81 -2.07 -1.01
C ASP A 847 -27.92 -1.06 -1.77
N SER A 848 -26.66 -0.89 -1.33
CA SER A 848 -25.68 -0.04 -2.03
C SER A 848 -25.05 -0.68 -3.27
N LEU A 849 -25.24 -1.99 -3.49
CA LEU A 849 -24.63 -2.72 -4.60
C LEU A 849 -25.53 -2.69 -5.86
N PRO A 850 -25.00 -2.38 -7.05
CA PRO A 850 -25.78 -2.47 -8.28
C PRO A 850 -26.04 -3.91 -8.73
N THR A 851 -25.26 -4.87 -8.22
CA THR A 851 -25.29 -6.29 -8.63
C THR A 851 -25.92 -7.22 -7.59
N HIS A 852 -26.35 -6.71 -6.44
CA HIS A 852 -26.99 -7.50 -5.37
C HIS A 852 -28.23 -6.74 -4.88
N HIS A 853 -29.35 -7.44 -4.70
CA HIS A 853 -30.58 -6.82 -4.21
C HIS A 853 -31.25 -7.72 -3.18
N ALA A 854 -31.82 -7.10 -2.12
CA ALA A 854 -32.57 -7.78 -1.09
C ALA A 854 -34.04 -7.35 -1.10
N TYR A 855 -34.94 -8.32 -1.07
CA TYR A 855 -36.38 -8.12 -1.12
C TYR A 855 -37.08 -8.81 0.06
N LEU A 856 -38.01 -8.09 0.69
CA LEU A 856 -39.04 -8.73 1.51
C LEU A 856 -40.13 -9.27 0.60
N ALA A 857 -40.32 -10.59 0.63
CA ALA A 857 -41.48 -11.23 0.03
C ALA A 857 -42.66 -11.15 1.01
N LEU A 858 -43.72 -10.46 0.62
CA LEU A 858 -44.96 -10.34 1.37
C LEU A 858 -46.03 -11.28 0.77
N ARG A 859 -46.70 -12.09 1.61
CA ARG A 859 -47.90 -12.85 1.25
C ARG A 859 -49.12 -12.13 1.80
N ASP A 860 -50.00 -11.65 0.92
CA ASP A 860 -51.22 -10.91 1.27
C ASP A 860 -50.95 -9.71 2.23
N GLY A 861 -49.77 -9.10 2.09
CA GLY A 861 -49.29 -7.97 2.92
C GLY A 861 -48.44 -8.36 4.14
N VAL A 862 -48.34 -9.65 4.49
CA VAL A 862 -47.58 -10.15 5.64
C VAL A 862 -46.19 -10.63 5.20
N PRO A 863 -45.07 -10.22 5.85
CA PRO A 863 -43.74 -10.72 5.53
C PRO A 863 -43.63 -12.26 5.64
N ALA A 864 -43.19 -12.90 4.56
CA ALA A 864 -43.24 -14.34 4.35
C ALA A 864 -41.87 -14.97 4.02
N ALA A 865 -40.96 -14.20 3.42
CA ALA A 865 -39.57 -14.57 3.22
C ALA A 865 -38.67 -13.35 2.98
N LEU A 866 -37.37 -13.52 3.19
CA LEU A 866 -36.32 -12.68 2.64
C LEU A 866 -35.77 -13.39 1.38
N PHE A 867 -35.75 -12.67 0.27
CA PHE A 867 -35.25 -13.14 -1.02
C PHE A 867 -34.11 -12.22 -1.47
N GLN A 868 -32.96 -12.77 -1.83
CA GLN A 868 -31.82 -12.01 -2.36
C GLN A 868 -31.49 -12.49 -3.77
N THR A 869 -31.08 -11.57 -4.63
CA THR A 869 -30.56 -11.82 -5.97
C THR A 869 -29.15 -11.25 -6.10
N TYR A 870 -28.28 -11.90 -6.86
CA TYR A 870 -26.93 -11.39 -7.11
C TYR A 870 -26.36 -11.83 -8.47
N GLU A 871 -25.46 -11.05 -9.06
CA GLU A 871 -24.66 -11.49 -10.21
C GLU A 871 -23.48 -12.35 -9.73
N PRO A 872 -23.33 -13.62 -10.18
CA PRO A 872 -22.29 -14.51 -9.64
C PRO A 872 -20.85 -14.04 -9.86
N ASP A 873 -20.56 -13.30 -10.93
CA ASP A 873 -19.25 -12.67 -11.16
C ASP A 873 -18.88 -11.59 -10.13
N ALA A 874 -19.89 -11.05 -9.42
CA ALA A 874 -19.73 -10.05 -8.37
C ALA A 874 -19.81 -10.64 -6.93
N ASP A 875 -20.13 -11.92 -6.76
CA ASP A 875 -20.19 -12.62 -5.47
C ASP A 875 -18.99 -13.59 -5.31
N PRO A 876 -18.50 -13.86 -4.07
CA PRO A 876 -17.46 -14.86 -3.84
C PRO A 876 -17.72 -16.27 -4.41
N VAL A 877 -18.98 -16.63 -4.74
CA VAL A 877 -19.31 -17.87 -5.44
C VAL A 877 -18.75 -17.93 -6.87
N GLY A 878 -18.62 -16.80 -7.58
CA GLY A 878 -18.04 -16.76 -8.93
C GLY A 878 -16.56 -17.15 -8.96
N ALA A 879 -15.84 -16.95 -7.86
CA ALA A 879 -14.47 -17.45 -7.71
C ALA A 879 -14.39 -19.00 -7.53
N CYS A 880 -15.53 -19.68 -7.37
CA CYS A 880 -15.61 -21.10 -7.03
C CYS A 880 -16.07 -22.01 -8.19
N TYR A 881 -16.58 -21.45 -9.30
CA TYR A 881 -16.97 -22.21 -10.48
C TYR A 881 -16.87 -21.35 -11.76
N ASP A 882 -16.96 -21.97 -12.93
CA ASP A 882 -16.93 -21.28 -14.23
C ASP A 882 -18.30 -20.63 -14.51
N VAL A 883 -18.40 -19.33 -14.23
CA VAL A 883 -19.62 -18.51 -14.43
C VAL A 883 -19.90 -18.39 -15.93
N GLN A 884 -21.16 -18.58 -16.33
CA GLN A 884 -21.58 -18.45 -17.73
C GLN A 884 -22.38 -17.15 -17.95
N PRO A 885 -22.29 -16.53 -19.14
CA PRO A 885 -23.11 -15.38 -19.48
C PRO A 885 -24.61 -15.67 -19.29
N GLY A 886 -25.29 -14.83 -18.51
CA GLY A 886 -26.69 -15.04 -18.12
C GLY A 886 -26.90 -15.95 -16.90
N ASP A 887 -25.84 -16.31 -16.17
CA ASP A 887 -25.93 -16.82 -14.80
C ASP A 887 -26.45 -15.73 -13.85
N PHE A 888 -27.43 -16.08 -13.02
CA PHE A 888 -27.97 -15.17 -12.01
C PHE A 888 -28.22 -15.90 -10.68
N GLY A 889 -27.63 -15.41 -9.61
CA GLY A 889 -27.62 -16.04 -8.30
C GLY A 889 -28.84 -15.65 -7.45
N VAL A 890 -29.31 -16.59 -6.61
CA VAL A 890 -30.38 -16.30 -5.64
C VAL A 890 -30.17 -16.97 -4.28
N HIS A 891 -30.52 -16.25 -3.21
CA HIS A 891 -30.66 -16.81 -1.86
C HIS A 891 -32.08 -16.61 -1.32
N LEU A 892 -32.53 -17.55 -0.49
CA LEU A 892 -33.88 -17.54 0.07
C LEU A 892 -33.91 -18.00 1.53
N LEU A 893 -34.42 -17.13 2.41
CA LEU A 893 -34.75 -17.44 3.80
C LEU A 893 -36.25 -17.27 4.03
N ILE A 894 -36.96 -18.36 4.33
CA ILE A 894 -38.39 -18.32 4.69
C ILE A 894 -38.56 -17.72 6.10
N ALA A 895 -39.64 -16.98 6.34
CA ALA A 895 -40.00 -16.46 7.65
C ALA A 895 -40.28 -17.60 8.68
N PRO A 896 -40.28 -17.30 10.00
CA PRO A 896 -40.68 -18.26 11.03
C PRO A 896 -42.14 -18.71 10.84
N ALA A 897 -42.46 -19.92 11.29
CA ALA A 897 -43.81 -20.45 11.22
C ALA A 897 -44.64 -20.02 12.44
N GLU A 898 -45.23 -18.83 12.38
CA GLU A 898 -46.27 -18.38 13.31
C GLU A 898 -47.66 -18.74 12.74
N GLY A 899 -48.63 -19.09 13.61
CA GLY A 899 -49.92 -19.70 13.20
C GLY A 899 -50.83 -18.80 12.34
N GLU A 900 -51.83 -19.29 11.62
CA GLU A 900 -52.53 -20.58 11.70
C GLU A 900 -52.25 -21.53 10.51
N GLY A 901 -52.11 -22.84 10.79
CA GLY A 901 -52.24 -23.90 9.78
C GLY A 901 -51.03 -24.14 8.85
N ALA A 902 -50.56 -25.38 8.77
CA ALA A 902 -49.50 -25.75 7.83
C ALA A 902 -50.02 -25.79 6.37
N VAL A 903 -49.80 -24.71 5.62
CA VAL A 903 -50.13 -24.63 4.19
C VAL A 903 -49.23 -25.60 3.41
N LYS A 904 -49.83 -26.63 2.80
CA LYS A 904 -49.11 -27.59 1.97
C LYS A 904 -48.55 -26.89 0.72
N GLY A 905 -47.25 -27.02 0.49
CA GLY A 905 -46.56 -26.41 -0.66
C GLY A 905 -46.10 -24.96 -0.47
N TYR A 906 -46.12 -24.42 0.77
CA TYR A 906 -45.82 -23.00 1.04
C TYR A 906 -44.52 -22.47 0.39
N THR A 907 -43.40 -23.18 0.56
CA THR A 907 -42.13 -22.75 -0.05
C THR A 907 -42.10 -22.96 -1.56
N ASP A 908 -42.80 -23.97 -2.08
CA ASP A 908 -42.84 -24.27 -3.51
C ASP A 908 -43.61 -23.16 -4.25
N ALA A 909 -44.67 -22.62 -3.62
CA ALA A 909 -45.42 -21.45 -4.11
C ALA A 909 -44.56 -20.17 -4.10
N LEU A 910 -43.85 -19.88 -3.00
CA LEU A 910 -42.94 -18.73 -2.94
C LEU A 910 -41.82 -18.82 -3.97
N LEU A 911 -41.19 -19.99 -4.12
CA LEU A 911 -40.17 -20.22 -5.14
C LEU A 911 -40.71 -20.03 -6.56
N SER A 912 -41.98 -20.37 -6.83
CA SER A 912 -42.60 -20.08 -8.13
C SER A 912 -42.64 -18.58 -8.46
N ALA A 913 -42.89 -17.71 -7.47
CA ALA A 913 -42.88 -16.26 -7.66
C ALA A 913 -41.46 -15.71 -7.86
N PHE A 914 -40.48 -16.23 -7.12
CA PHE A 914 -39.09 -15.78 -7.24
C PHE A 914 -38.48 -16.20 -8.58
N ILE A 915 -38.74 -17.43 -9.03
CA ILE A 915 -38.32 -17.93 -10.35
C ILE A 915 -39.01 -17.13 -11.47
N ALA A 916 -40.30 -16.80 -11.32
CA ALA A 916 -41.02 -15.96 -12.28
C ALA A 916 -40.49 -14.52 -12.34
N HIS A 917 -40.11 -13.93 -11.20
CA HIS A 917 -39.45 -12.63 -11.16
C HIS A 917 -38.08 -12.65 -11.84
N VAL A 918 -37.21 -13.61 -11.49
CA VAL A 918 -35.86 -13.67 -12.05
C VAL A 918 -35.88 -13.90 -13.56
N PHE A 919 -36.70 -14.84 -14.06
CA PHE A 919 -36.82 -15.06 -15.51
C PHE A 919 -37.72 -14.04 -16.24
N SER A 920 -38.24 -13.02 -15.56
CA SER A 920 -38.91 -11.90 -16.24
C SER A 920 -37.92 -11.05 -17.05
N ASP A 921 -36.65 -11.04 -16.66
CA ASP A 921 -35.56 -10.55 -17.50
C ASP A 921 -35.14 -11.64 -18.52
N PRO A 922 -35.12 -11.36 -19.83
CA PRO A 922 -34.64 -12.31 -20.84
C PRO A 922 -33.12 -12.55 -20.81
N ALA A 923 -32.32 -11.69 -20.17
CA ALA A 923 -30.87 -11.88 -20.03
C ALA A 923 -30.50 -12.98 -19.03
N HIS A 924 -31.41 -13.33 -18.09
CA HIS A 924 -31.21 -14.44 -17.17
C HIS A 924 -31.51 -15.77 -17.87
N LEU A 925 -30.43 -16.51 -18.16
CA LEU A 925 -30.46 -17.80 -18.86
C LEU A 925 -30.38 -18.99 -17.89
N ARG A 926 -29.72 -18.82 -16.74
CA ARG A 926 -29.52 -19.89 -15.75
C ARG A 926 -29.49 -19.33 -14.32
N VAL A 927 -30.38 -19.81 -13.46
CA VAL A 927 -30.40 -19.46 -12.04
C VAL A 927 -29.46 -20.37 -11.26
N VAL A 928 -28.64 -19.77 -10.41
CA VAL A 928 -27.59 -20.42 -9.61
C VAL A 928 -27.96 -20.37 -8.14
N VAL A 929 -27.83 -21.50 -7.43
CA VAL A 929 -27.99 -21.59 -5.96
C VAL A 929 -26.89 -22.45 -5.35
N GLU A 930 -26.42 -22.11 -4.16
CA GLU A 930 -25.39 -22.86 -3.43
C GLU A 930 -25.78 -23.17 -1.97
N PRO A 931 -26.79 -24.05 -1.75
CA PRO A 931 -27.10 -24.57 -0.41
C PRO A 931 -25.88 -25.26 0.23
N ASP A 932 -25.80 -25.23 1.56
CA ASP A 932 -24.82 -26.03 2.31
C ASP A 932 -24.95 -27.52 1.92
N ALA A 933 -23.82 -28.17 1.62
CA ALA A 933 -23.80 -29.55 1.12
C ALA A 933 -24.42 -30.57 2.10
N ARG A 934 -24.52 -30.22 3.39
CA ARG A 934 -25.13 -31.04 4.45
C ARG A 934 -26.65 -30.83 4.56
N ASN A 935 -27.23 -29.88 3.83
CA ASN A 935 -28.67 -29.56 3.87
C ASN A 935 -29.45 -30.39 2.84
N GLU A 936 -29.51 -31.70 3.06
CA GLU A 936 -30.20 -32.67 2.19
C GLU A 936 -31.65 -32.27 1.86
N LYS A 937 -32.36 -31.65 2.81
CA LYS A 937 -33.75 -31.19 2.63
C LYS A 937 -33.86 -30.03 1.63
N ALA A 938 -32.89 -29.12 1.61
CA ALA A 938 -32.84 -28.04 0.62
C ALA A 938 -32.48 -28.60 -0.76
N ILE A 939 -31.44 -29.44 -0.85
CA ILE A 939 -31.00 -30.05 -2.11
C ILE A 939 -32.13 -30.89 -2.75
N ALA A 940 -32.80 -31.74 -1.98
CA ALA A 940 -33.93 -32.54 -2.46
C ALA A 940 -35.16 -31.70 -2.87
N ARG A 941 -35.29 -30.47 -2.38
CA ARG A 941 -36.31 -29.51 -2.83
C ARG A 941 -35.92 -28.86 -4.15
N MET A 942 -34.67 -28.42 -4.30
CA MET A 942 -34.18 -27.83 -5.55
C MET A 942 -34.32 -28.81 -6.72
N VAL A 943 -33.94 -30.08 -6.53
CA VAL A 943 -34.13 -31.14 -7.55
C VAL A 943 -35.61 -31.32 -7.92
N ARG A 944 -36.54 -31.25 -6.96
CA ARG A 944 -37.98 -31.36 -7.24
C ARG A 944 -38.53 -30.20 -8.08
N ILE A 945 -37.91 -29.03 -7.99
CA ILE A 945 -38.30 -27.80 -8.69
C ILE A 945 -37.64 -27.71 -10.08
N GLY A 946 -36.73 -28.65 -10.41
CA GLY A 946 -36.09 -28.75 -11.72
C GLY A 946 -34.64 -28.26 -11.76
N PHE A 947 -34.02 -27.96 -10.62
CA PHE A 947 -32.59 -27.65 -10.58
C PHE A 947 -31.75 -28.93 -10.79
N GLU A 948 -30.76 -28.85 -11.68
CA GLU A 948 -29.72 -29.85 -11.86
C GLU A 948 -28.61 -29.65 -10.82
N VAL A 949 -28.16 -30.73 -10.17
CA VAL A 949 -27.15 -30.65 -9.10
C VAL A 949 -25.75 -30.56 -9.71
N GLY A 950 -25.03 -29.51 -9.33
CA GLY A 950 -23.68 -29.18 -9.77
C GLY A 950 -22.56 -29.70 -8.85
N PRO A 951 -21.33 -29.20 -9.05
CA PRO A 951 -20.18 -29.58 -8.23
C PRO A 951 -20.29 -29.06 -6.79
N GLU A 952 -19.47 -29.65 -5.92
CA GLU A 952 -19.30 -29.21 -4.53
C GLU A 952 -18.17 -28.19 -4.47
N ILE A 953 -18.42 -27.06 -3.82
CA ILE A 953 -17.50 -25.92 -3.73
C ILE A 953 -17.19 -25.58 -2.27
N ARG A 954 -16.03 -24.97 -2.04
CA ARG A 954 -15.61 -24.49 -0.72
C ARG A 954 -15.63 -22.96 -0.68
N LYS A 955 -16.58 -22.40 0.06
CA LYS A 955 -16.58 -20.98 0.46
C LYS A 955 -15.96 -20.86 1.88
N PRO A 956 -15.46 -19.69 2.31
CA PRO A 956 -14.88 -19.51 3.65
C PRO A 956 -15.81 -19.94 4.80
N GLU A 957 -17.12 -19.77 4.62
CA GLU A 957 -18.16 -19.99 5.62
C GLU A 957 -18.82 -21.38 5.56
N LYS A 958 -18.80 -22.06 4.39
CA LYS A 958 -19.46 -23.36 4.18
C LYS A 958 -18.85 -24.16 3.03
N THR A 959 -18.98 -25.49 3.12
CA THR A 959 -18.95 -26.34 1.90
C THR A 959 -20.36 -26.31 1.30
N ALA A 960 -20.49 -25.80 0.09
CA ALA A 960 -21.77 -25.67 -0.60
C ALA A 960 -21.86 -26.64 -1.79
N ARG A 961 -23.09 -27.00 -2.16
CA ARG A 961 -23.40 -27.79 -3.34
C ARG A 961 -24.11 -26.88 -4.33
N LEU A 962 -23.46 -26.58 -5.46
CA LEU A 962 -24.11 -25.80 -6.52
C LEU A 962 -25.31 -26.55 -7.09
N ALA A 963 -26.33 -25.83 -7.53
CA ALA A 963 -27.39 -26.34 -8.37
C ALA A 963 -27.87 -25.25 -9.34
N PHE A 964 -28.33 -25.68 -10.52
CA PHE A 964 -28.62 -24.80 -11.65
C PHE A 964 -30.01 -25.05 -12.22
N LEU A 965 -30.80 -23.99 -12.44
CA LEU A 965 -32.09 -24.07 -13.16
C LEU A 965 -31.98 -23.24 -14.44
N THR A 966 -32.08 -23.88 -15.61
CA THR A 966 -32.00 -23.17 -16.89
C THR A 966 -33.37 -22.65 -17.33
N ARG A 967 -33.38 -21.51 -18.03
CA ARG A 967 -34.57 -20.95 -18.69
C ARG A 967 -35.24 -21.96 -19.63
N ALA A 968 -34.43 -22.75 -20.33
CA ALA A 968 -34.87 -23.80 -21.24
C ALA A 968 -35.58 -24.96 -20.51
N ALA A 969 -35.14 -25.35 -19.30
CA ALA A 969 -35.81 -26.40 -18.51
C ALA A 969 -37.25 -26.03 -18.09
N LEU A 970 -37.57 -24.74 -18.05
CA LEU A 970 -38.93 -24.22 -17.80
C LEU A 970 -39.74 -24.01 -19.09
N GLY A 971 -39.18 -24.27 -20.27
CA GLY A 971 -39.84 -24.01 -21.56
C GLY A 971 -39.97 -22.51 -21.92
N LEU A 972 -39.12 -21.65 -21.34
CA LEU A 972 -39.14 -20.18 -21.52
C LEU A 972 -38.11 -19.68 -22.55
N ALA A 973 -37.61 -20.57 -23.42
CA ALA A 973 -36.57 -20.31 -24.41
C ALA A 973 -37.01 -19.33 -25.52
#